data_AF-A0AAV0HN35-F1
#
_entry.id   AF-A0AAV0HN35-F1
#
_cell.length_a   1.000
_cell.length_b   1.000
_cell.length_c   1.000
_cell.angle_alpha   90.00
_cell.angle_beta   90.00
_cell.angle_gamma   90.00
#
_symmetry.space_group_name_H-M   'P 1'
#
loop_
_entity.id
_entity.type
_entity.pdbx_description
1 polymer ?
#
loop_
_entity_poly.entity_id
_entity_poly.type
_entity_poly.pdbx_seq_one_letter_code
_entity_poly.pdbx_strand_id
1 'polypeptide(L)'
;MKGRKLLPFGVRTITTLGAKNPPSAARLQVESYCEPYPHEVVYFLNKKVDSLIKSGQFVVAQEVFDEMPTRDVVSYNLLISGHRKYGVLQHALLLYHEMVSHCIRESESTVCSVLSICSDDAKFFWEGIQVHCRVVKLGFGCNVFVGSSLVGLYMHVGLENLGLGLFDELPVRNLATWNLVLRGISELGRCDELLLKLHNRMRLEGVEGNGVTFCYLIRGCCDERFSNEGKKLHCHVVKAGWEESNIFVANALVDFYSACRLFSDAKRSFKTIQAQDVLSWNSMLAAFVNDGSVLEAVELFHTMQFHGKRPSIRSFVGFLNFSSKTTDILLGKQIHSWVFKVGFLVGSCHVQSALIDMYGKCRDIESSVSVYGYVSDKTLECCNTLIISLLHCGIVEDACEMFGLMVDEGTGLDEITFSTVLKALSQSGFSCLVSCSLVHCCALKLGFETDVAVSSSLIDAYSRSGCIELSRKVFEQLPSPNVICCTAMISGYAHNGMGTEGLEILKEMMLKGLTPDKVTFLCALTGCSHSGLVEEGRMAFDVMKLLYGISPDRGHFSCMVDLLGRAGRLNEAEELLQQAPGIGDCVMWSSLLQSCRNHKNEMVGRRAAKVLLDLEPRDFAVYLQVSNYYAYIGEYDLSMEIRETGIRRTMTRRITGRSFVEIVGHGVAGNMVYDKLGMLEDLETVDIEDGVEGFDVPSWTSERGGQVLVNVDSFGAVGDGVSDDTKAFVNAWSTACNTTKAVFLVPPGRQYLVNATKFKGPCADKLIIQIDGTIVAPDEPANWDPKLARLWLDFSKLNGVIFLGNGVIDGSGSKWWAASCKKNKSNPCKGAPTALTIDSSTGVKVTGITIKNSQQMNFVITRCNSVRISNVLVSSPGDSPNTDGIHITESTNVVLQDSKIGTGDDCVSIVNGSSNIKMKRLYCGPGHGISIGSLGKDNSTDIVTKVVLDTALLRETTNGLRIKTWQGGHGYVRGIRYENVEMENVANPIIIDQFYCDSPKSCENQTAAVEISQIMYRNISGTSKSPKAMKFACSDTVPCSNIVLSNVNLEGKDGTVETYCNSAQGFGYGVVHPSIDCLTSHDKDYTSTSDIIEVSEATFQEIVHTEL
;
A
#
# COMPACT_ATOMS: atom_id res chain seq x y z
N MET A 1 17.62 -28.63 -37.87
CA MET A 1 19.04 -28.88 -37.49
C MET A 1 19.56 -27.76 -36.59
N LYS A 2 19.74 -28.05 -35.30
CA LYS A 2 20.91 -27.77 -34.45
C LYS A 2 20.47 -28.11 -33.02
N GLY A 3 21.19 -29.05 -32.40
CA GLY A 3 20.71 -29.85 -31.30
C GLY A 3 20.76 -29.17 -29.93
N ARG A 4 19.89 -29.67 -29.04
CA ARG A 4 20.08 -29.64 -27.60
C ARG A 4 20.09 -31.07 -27.08
N LYS A 5 21.16 -31.39 -26.36
CA LYS A 5 21.44 -32.67 -25.70
C LYS A 5 20.52 -32.83 -24.48
N LEU A 6 19.86 -33.98 -24.34
CA LEU A 6 19.32 -34.47 -23.08
C LEU A 6 20.28 -35.53 -22.53
N LEU A 7 20.73 -35.36 -21.29
CA LEU A 7 21.44 -36.37 -20.51
C LEU A 7 20.44 -37.18 -19.67
N PRO A 8 20.68 -38.48 -19.40
CA PRO A 8 19.75 -39.35 -18.70
C PRO A 8 20.08 -39.47 -17.20
N PHE A 9 19.05 -39.48 -16.36
CA PHE A 9 19.05 -40.04 -15.00
C PHE A 9 17.72 -40.81 -14.90
N GLY A 10 17.61 -42.04 -14.40
CA GLY A 10 18.43 -42.76 -13.43
C GLY A 10 17.44 -43.43 -12.48
N VAL A 11 16.83 -44.55 -12.89
CA VAL A 11 15.83 -45.26 -12.08
C VAL A 11 16.54 -46.13 -11.04
N ARG A 12 16.35 -45.82 -9.76
CA ARG A 12 16.52 -46.75 -8.63
C ARG A 12 15.52 -46.39 -7.54
N THR A 13 14.67 -47.33 -7.15
CA THR A 13 14.46 -47.73 -5.73
C THR A 13 13.53 -48.95 -5.67
N ILE A 14 14.07 -50.12 -5.27
CA ILE A 14 13.89 -50.81 -3.96
C ILE A 14 12.49 -51.43 -3.77
N THR A 15 12.45 -52.76 -3.85
CA THR A 15 11.43 -53.64 -3.28
C THR A 15 12.08 -54.66 -2.37
N THR A 16 11.54 -54.82 -1.15
CA THR A 16 11.52 -56.02 -0.28
C THR A 16 10.33 -55.79 0.67
N LEU A 17 9.48 -56.72 1.13
CA LEU A 17 9.46 -58.19 1.31
C LEU A 17 8.08 -58.71 0.82
N GLY A 18 7.76 -60.01 0.66
CA GLY A 18 8.34 -61.28 1.06
C GLY A 18 7.40 -62.43 0.65
N ALA A 19 7.96 -63.62 0.51
CA ALA A 19 7.43 -64.78 -0.23
C ALA A 19 6.40 -65.65 0.52
N LYS A 20 5.62 -66.44 -0.26
CA LYS A 20 5.58 -67.93 -0.22
C LYS A 20 4.72 -68.53 -1.36
N ASN A 21 5.33 -69.47 -2.10
CA ASN A 21 4.76 -70.33 -3.17
C ASN A 21 4.13 -71.64 -2.58
N PRO A 22 3.80 -72.70 -3.37
CA PRO A 22 2.58 -73.03 -4.16
C PRO A 22 2.11 -74.48 -3.76
N PRO A 23 1.72 -75.47 -4.60
CA PRO A 23 0.96 -75.57 -5.88
C PRO A 23 -0.18 -76.65 -5.85
N SER A 24 -0.87 -76.81 -6.99
CA SER A 24 -1.19 -78.10 -7.66
C SER A 24 -2.65 -78.58 -7.84
N ALA A 25 -2.90 -78.96 -9.11
CA ALA A 25 -3.70 -80.09 -9.60
C ALA A 25 -5.24 -79.98 -9.72
N ALA A 26 -5.65 -79.37 -10.84
CA ALA A 26 -6.43 -79.98 -11.94
C ALA A 26 -7.56 -80.99 -11.64
N ARG A 27 -8.76 -80.66 -12.15
CA ARG A 27 -9.65 -81.54 -12.96
C ARG A 27 -10.64 -80.66 -13.76
N LEU A 28 -10.38 -80.49 -15.07
CA LEU A 28 -11.16 -81.01 -16.21
C LEU A 28 -12.60 -80.42 -16.28
N GLN A 29 -12.77 -79.30 -16.99
CA GLN A 29 -13.19 -79.22 -18.41
C GLN A 29 -14.55 -79.85 -18.72
N VAL A 30 -15.50 -78.98 -19.08
CA VAL A 30 -16.36 -79.20 -20.24
C VAL A 30 -16.15 -78.00 -21.16
N GLU A 31 -15.40 -78.22 -22.23
CA GLU A 31 -15.31 -77.31 -23.37
C GLU A 31 -16.67 -77.27 -24.07
N SER A 32 -17.21 -76.06 -24.21
CA SER A 32 -18.11 -75.72 -25.31
C SER A 32 -17.31 -74.84 -26.26
N TYR A 33 -16.79 -75.47 -27.31
CA TYR A 33 -16.20 -74.82 -28.47
C TYR A 33 -17.18 -73.81 -29.09
N CYS A 34 -16.87 -72.53 -28.93
CA CYS A 34 -17.11 -71.46 -29.90
C CYS A 34 -16.01 -70.43 -29.65
N GLU A 35 -14.96 -70.39 -30.47
CA GLU A 35 -14.11 -69.20 -30.51
C GLU A 35 -15.01 -68.04 -30.96
N PRO A 36 -15.24 -67.01 -30.12
CA PRO A 36 -15.96 -65.83 -30.59
C PRO A 36 -15.09 -65.19 -31.67
N TYR A 37 -15.69 -64.90 -32.82
CA TYR A 37 -15.02 -64.14 -33.87
C TYR A 37 -14.36 -62.90 -33.24
N PRO A 38 -13.12 -62.53 -33.62
CA PRO A 38 -12.40 -61.40 -33.01
C PRO A 38 -13.23 -60.10 -32.94
N HIS A 39 -14.15 -59.92 -33.89
CA HIS A 39 -15.08 -58.79 -33.93
C HIS A 39 -16.15 -58.78 -32.83
N GLU A 40 -16.64 -59.93 -32.35
CA GLU A 40 -17.65 -59.99 -31.28
C GLU A 40 -17.04 -59.64 -29.91
N VAL A 41 -15.79 -60.02 -29.68
CA VAL A 41 -15.05 -59.69 -28.45
C VAL A 41 -14.77 -58.19 -28.37
N VAL A 42 -14.29 -57.59 -29.47
CA VAL A 42 -14.04 -56.13 -29.55
C VAL A 42 -15.34 -55.35 -29.36
N TYR A 43 -16.45 -55.80 -29.95
CA TYR A 43 -17.76 -55.16 -29.76
C TYR A 43 -18.22 -55.18 -28.29
N PHE A 44 -18.09 -56.31 -27.60
CA PHE A 44 -18.49 -56.43 -26.20
C PHE A 44 -17.61 -55.55 -25.28
N LEU A 45 -16.30 -55.56 -25.51
CA LEU A 45 -15.35 -54.72 -24.77
C LEU A 45 -15.61 -53.22 -25.03
N ASN A 46 -15.89 -52.81 -26.27
CA ASN A 46 -16.29 -51.44 -26.59
C ASN A 46 -17.57 -51.02 -25.84
N LYS A 47 -18.57 -51.91 -25.75
CA LYS A 47 -19.78 -51.64 -24.94
C LYS A 47 -19.48 -51.48 -23.45
N LYS A 48 -18.56 -52.28 -22.92
CA LYS A 48 -18.13 -52.20 -21.52
C LYS A 48 -17.42 -50.88 -21.24
N VAL A 49 -16.50 -50.47 -22.11
CA VAL A 49 -15.79 -49.19 -22.05
C VAL A 49 -16.79 -48.02 -22.09
N ASP A 50 -17.72 -47.99 -23.05
CA ASP A 50 -18.77 -46.94 -23.14
C ASP A 50 -19.63 -46.86 -21.88
N SER A 51 -20.02 -48.01 -21.32
CA SER A 51 -20.80 -48.07 -20.07
C SER A 51 -20.02 -47.48 -18.88
N LEU A 52 -18.72 -47.78 -18.76
CA LEU A 52 -17.87 -47.28 -17.68
C LEU A 52 -17.63 -45.77 -17.77
N ILE A 53 -17.43 -45.25 -18.98
CA ILE A 53 -17.32 -43.80 -19.24
C ILE A 53 -18.62 -43.06 -18.89
N LYS A 54 -19.78 -43.69 -19.16
CA LYS A 54 -21.09 -43.13 -18.80
C LYS A 54 -21.35 -43.15 -17.29
N SER A 55 -20.86 -44.16 -16.58
CA SER A 55 -21.06 -44.34 -15.14
C SER A 55 -20.05 -43.61 -14.24
N GLY A 56 -19.13 -42.81 -14.78
CA GLY A 56 -18.16 -42.06 -13.97
C GLY A 56 -16.82 -42.74 -13.76
N GLN A 57 -16.65 -44.00 -14.17
CA GLN A 57 -15.49 -44.85 -13.85
C GLN A 57 -14.44 -44.82 -14.96
N PHE A 58 -13.88 -43.64 -15.23
CA PHE A 58 -13.01 -43.42 -16.38
C PHE A 58 -11.69 -44.19 -16.31
N VAL A 59 -11.06 -44.25 -15.12
CA VAL A 59 -9.77 -44.97 -14.92
C VAL A 59 -9.92 -46.46 -15.27
N VAL A 60 -11.02 -47.08 -14.82
CA VAL A 60 -11.32 -48.49 -15.11
C VAL A 60 -11.64 -48.70 -16.60
N ALA A 61 -12.27 -47.72 -17.26
CA ALA A 61 -12.49 -47.78 -18.70
C ALA A 61 -11.18 -47.77 -19.50
N GLN A 62 -10.18 -47.01 -19.02
CA GLN A 62 -8.84 -46.95 -19.60
C GLN A 62 -8.07 -48.25 -19.40
N GLU A 63 -8.12 -48.85 -18.21
CA GLU A 63 -7.55 -50.18 -17.94
C GLU A 63 -8.13 -51.25 -18.88
N VAL A 64 -9.47 -51.27 -19.04
CA VAL A 64 -10.14 -52.22 -19.94
C VAL A 64 -9.72 -52.01 -21.40
N PHE A 65 -9.50 -50.76 -21.82
CA PHE A 65 -9.01 -50.42 -23.16
C PHE A 65 -7.55 -50.87 -23.37
N ASP A 66 -6.71 -50.67 -22.35
CA ASP A 66 -5.31 -51.05 -22.37
C ASP A 66 -5.13 -52.58 -22.47
N GLU A 67 -6.01 -53.34 -21.81
CA GLU A 67 -6.05 -54.81 -21.85
C GLU A 67 -6.67 -55.41 -23.14
N MET A 68 -7.22 -54.59 -24.05
CA MET A 68 -7.84 -55.10 -25.27
C MET A 68 -6.78 -55.73 -26.21
N PRO A 69 -6.97 -56.99 -26.65
CA PRO A 69 -6.00 -57.67 -27.52
C PRO A 69 -5.97 -57.11 -28.95
N THR A 70 -7.09 -56.55 -29.41
CA THR A 70 -7.23 -55.83 -30.67
C THR A 70 -8.11 -54.61 -30.45
N ARG A 71 -7.73 -53.47 -31.02
CA ARG A 71 -8.44 -52.20 -30.90
C ARG A 71 -8.87 -51.75 -32.29
N ASP A 72 -10.12 -51.33 -32.42
CA ASP A 72 -10.66 -50.80 -33.67
C ASP A 72 -10.91 -49.29 -33.55
N VAL A 73 -11.37 -48.68 -34.65
CA VAL A 73 -11.70 -47.25 -34.68
C VAL A 73 -12.71 -46.85 -33.60
N VAL A 74 -13.62 -47.76 -33.22
CA VAL A 74 -14.63 -47.51 -32.19
C VAL A 74 -13.99 -47.50 -30.81
N SER A 75 -13.08 -48.43 -30.51
CA SER A 75 -12.32 -48.46 -29.27
C SER A 75 -11.59 -47.14 -29.03
N TYR A 76 -10.84 -46.66 -30.02
CA TYR A 76 -10.09 -45.40 -29.91
C TYR A 76 -11.03 -44.19 -29.79
N ASN A 77 -12.12 -44.13 -30.56
CA ASN A 77 -13.08 -43.02 -30.49
C ASN A 77 -13.76 -42.90 -29.12
N LEU A 78 -14.07 -44.03 -28.47
CA LEU A 78 -14.65 -44.04 -27.12
C LEU A 78 -13.70 -43.40 -26.10
N LEU A 79 -12.41 -43.75 -26.15
CA LEU A 79 -11.41 -43.20 -25.23
C LEU A 79 -11.05 -41.75 -25.54
N ILE A 80 -10.92 -41.37 -26.82
CA ILE A 80 -10.70 -39.97 -27.22
C ILE A 80 -11.83 -39.08 -26.72
N SER A 81 -13.09 -39.50 -26.92
CA SER A 81 -14.27 -38.79 -26.41
C SER A 81 -14.34 -38.79 -24.87
N GLY A 82 -13.95 -39.91 -24.24
CA GLY A 82 -13.85 -40.02 -22.79
C GLY A 82 -12.85 -39.02 -22.19
N HIS A 83 -11.62 -38.98 -22.69
CA HIS A 83 -10.61 -38.02 -22.24
C HIS A 83 -11.06 -36.57 -22.42
N ARG A 84 -11.78 -36.25 -23.50
CA ARG A 84 -12.41 -34.95 -23.68
C ARG A 84 -13.42 -34.64 -22.57
N LYS A 85 -14.32 -35.58 -22.26
CA LYS A 85 -15.36 -35.43 -21.21
C LYS A 85 -14.75 -35.21 -19.80
N TYR A 86 -13.61 -35.80 -19.51
CA TYR A 86 -12.91 -35.66 -18.22
C TYR A 86 -11.79 -34.59 -18.24
N GLY A 87 -11.66 -33.80 -19.30
CA GLY A 87 -10.75 -32.64 -19.36
C GLY A 87 -9.27 -32.95 -19.59
N VAL A 88 -8.92 -34.19 -19.97
CA VAL A 88 -7.52 -34.62 -20.18
C VAL A 88 -7.16 -34.55 -21.68
N LEU A 89 -7.22 -33.34 -22.25
CA LEU A 89 -7.18 -33.10 -23.70
C LEU A 89 -5.89 -33.59 -24.39
N GLN A 90 -4.74 -33.42 -23.74
CA GLN A 90 -3.44 -33.82 -24.32
C GLN A 90 -3.33 -35.34 -24.53
N HIS A 91 -3.87 -36.14 -23.61
CA HIS A 91 -3.85 -37.60 -23.73
C HIS A 91 -4.77 -38.08 -24.86
N ALA A 92 -5.88 -37.37 -25.13
CA ALA A 92 -6.75 -37.67 -26.26
C ALA A 92 -6.03 -37.50 -27.61
N LEU A 93 -5.19 -36.46 -27.75
CA LEU A 93 -4.38 -36.26 -28.95
C LEU A 93 -3.25 -37.29 -29.08
N LEU A 94 -2.67 -37.74 -27.97
CA LEU A 94 -1.70 -38.85 -27.98
C LEU A 94 -2.34 -40.16 -28.45
N LEU A 95 -3.55 -40.48 -27.98
CA LEU A 95 -4.31 -41.65 -28.43
C LEU A 95 -4.69 -41.57 -29.91
N TYR A 96 -5.02 -40.36 -30.41
CA TYR A 96 -5.23 -40.16 -31.83
C TYR A 96 -3.94 -40.39 -32.64
N HIS A 97 -2.80 -39.88 -32.16
CA HIS A 97 -1.51 -40.13 -32.79
C HIS A 97 -1.17 -41.63 -32.80
N GLU A 98 -1.41 -42.32 -31.68
CA GLU A 98 -1.24 -43.78 -31.56
C GLU A 98 -2.10 -44.51 -32.59
N MET A 99 -3.40 -44.19 -32.67
CA MET A 99 -4.33 -44.79 -33.63
C MET A 99 -3.83 -44.65 -35.08
N VAL A 100 -3.39 -43.44 -35.47
CA VAL A 100 -2.87 -43.16 -36.81
C VAL A 100 -1.54 -43.87 -37.06
N SER A 101 -0.67 -43.97 -36.04
CA SER A 101 0.61 -44.70 -36.13
C SER A 101 0.43 -46.22 -36.34
N HIS A 102 -0.64 -46.78 -35.78
CA HIS A 102 -1.07 -48.17 -36.00
C HIS A 102 -1.80 -48.38 -37.33
N CYS A 103 -1.83 -47.37 -38.20
CA CYS A 103 -2.47 -47.41 -39.52
C CYS A 103 -3.98 -47.72 -39.47
N ILE A 104 -4.65 -47.46 -38.35
CA ILE A 104 -6.10 -47.56 -38.22
C ILE A 104 -6.70 -46.32 -38.89
N ARG A 105 -7.51 -46.52 -39.93
CA ARG A 105 -8.09 -45.42 -40.72
C ARG A 105 -9.08 -44.62 -39.88
N GLU A 106 -8.90 -43.30 -39.91
CA GLU A 106 -9.78 -42.35 -39.25
C GLU A 106 -11.20 -42.41 -39.84
N SER A 107 -12.21 -42.37 -38.97
CA SER A 107 -13.62 -42.19 -39.36
C SER A 107 -14.04 -40.73 -39.26
N GLU A 108 -15.20 -40.38 -39.81
CA GLU A 108 -15.79 -39.05 -39.66
C GLU A 108 -15.96 -38.69 -38.17
N SER A 109 -16.38 -39.66 -37.35
CA SER A 109 -16.54 -39.47 -35.90
C SER A 109 -15.20 -39.27 -35.16
N THR A 110 -14.13 -39.90 -35.63
CA THR A 110 -12.76 -39.69 -35.11
C THR A 110 -12.35 -38.24 -35.34
N VAL A 111 -12.49 -37.77 -36.57
CA VAL A 111 -12.12 -36.42 -36.98
C VAL A 111 -12.93 -35.36 -36.21
N CYS A 112 -14.25 -35.52 -36.11
CA CYS A 112 -15.10 -34.59 -35.34
C CYS A 112 -14.70 -34.51 -33.86
N SER A 113 -14.36 -35.65 -33.24
CA SER A 113 -13.98 -35.71 -31.83
C SER A 113 -12.64 -35.00 -31.58
N VAL A 114 -11.66 -35.23 -32.46
CA VAL A 114 -10.33 -34.61 -32.38
C VAL A 114 -10.40 -33.10 -32.67
N LEU A 115 -11.14 -32.69 -33.70
CA LEU A 115 -11.36 -31.27 -33.99
C LEU A 115 -12.06 -30.55 -32.83
N SER A 116 -13.00 -31.21 -32.16
CA SER A 116 -13.66 -30.65 -30.97
C SER A 116 -12.67 -30.44 -29.81
N ILE A 117 -11.73 -31.37 -29.61
CA ILE A 117 -10.65 -31.22 -28.61
C ILE A 117 -9.73 -30.04 -28.98
N CYS A 118 -9.35 -29.93 -30.26
CA CYS A 118 -8.54 -28.81 -30.75
C CYS A 118 -9.27 -27.47 -30.66
N SER A 119 -10.61 -27.47 -30.69
CA SER A 119 -11.40 -26.26 -30.47
C SER A 119 -11.61 -25.93 -28.99
N ASP A 120 -11.48 -26.88 -28.07
CA ASP A 120 -11.71 -26.63 -26.64
C ASP A 120 -10.51 -25.91 -25.97
N ASP A 121 -9.31 -25.97 -26.54
CA ASP A 121 -8.10 -25.27 -26.05
C ASP A 121 -7.27 -24.71 -27.22
N ALA A 122 -7.07 -23.39 -27.22
CA ALA A 122 -6.31 -22.67 -28.25
C ALA A 122 -4.86 -23.15 -28.40
N LYS A 123 -4.27 -23.81 -27.39
CA LYS A 123 -2.93 -24.40 -27.46
C LYS A 123 -2.80 -25.46 -28.54
N PHE A 124 -3.89 -26.15 -28.88
CA PHE A 124 -3.89 -27.23 -29.87
C PHE A 124 -4.33 -26.78 -31.28
N PHE A 125 -4.27 -25.48 -31.55
CA PHE A 125 -4.68 -24.92 -32.84
C PHE A 125 -3.86 -25.49 -34.01
N TRP A 126 -2.55 -25.64 -33.84
CA TRP A 126 -1.66 -26.18 -34.89
C TRP A 126 -1.97 -27.64 -35.22
N GLU A 127 -2.28 -28.44 -34.20
CA GLU A 127 -2.78 -29.80 -34.32
C GLU A 127 -4.14 -29.81 -35.03
N GLY A 128 -5.02 -28.84 -34.74
CA GLY A 128 -6.28 -28.64 -35.46
C GLY A 128 -6.09 -28.38 -36.96
N ILE A 129 -5.10 -27.55 -37.34
CA ILE A 129 -4.75 -27.34 -38.75
C ILE A 129 -4.23 -28.63 -39.40
N GLN A 130 -3.40 -29.41 -38.70
CA GLN A 130 -2.91 -30.69 -39.23
C GLN A 130 -4.07 -31.67 -39.48
N VAL A 131 -5.04 -31.71 -38.56
CA VAL A 131 -6.27 -32.50 -38.72
C VAL A 131 -7.10 -31.98 -39.88
N HIS A 132 -7.22 -30.66 -40.09
CA HIS A 132 -7.88 -30.09 -41.28
C HIS A 132 -7.19 -30.51 -42.59
N CYS A 133 -5.85 -30.46 -42.67
CA CYS A 133 -5.13 -30.99 -43.84
C CYS A 133 -5.42 -32.50 -44.05
N ARG A 134 -5.58 -33.25 -42.96
CA ARG A 134 -5.95 -34.66 -42.99
C ARG A 134 -7.38 -34.87 -43.51
N VAL A 135 -8.34 -34.01 -43.14
CA VAL A 135 -9.71 -34.01 -43.69
C VAL A 135 -9.69 -33.90 -45.21
N VAL A 136 -8.92 -32.95 -45.74
CA VAL A 136 -8.77 -32.73 -47.19
C VAL A 136 -8.17 -33.97 -47.85
N LYS A 137 -7.08 -34.51 -47.28
CA LYS A 137 -6.39 -35.71 -47.80
C LYS A 137 -7.27 -36.97 -47.79
N LEU A 138 -8.11 -37.14 -46.77
CA LEU A 138 -8.98 -38.31 -46.61
C LEU A 138 -10.30 -38.18 -47.37
N GLY A 139 -10.58 -37.02 -47.99
CA GLY A 139 -11.80 -36.78 -48.75
C GLY A 139 -13.04 -36.50 -47.88
N PHE A 140 -12.85 -36.10 -46.63
CA PHE A 140 -13.95 -35.83 -45.69
C PHE A 140 -14.55 -34.42 -45.83
N GLY A 141 -14.05 -33.58 -46.75
CA GLY A 141 -14.46 -32.18 -46.90
C GLY A 141 -15.95 -31.97 -47.22
N CYS A 142 -16.60 -32.93 -47.88
CA CYS A 142 -18.04 -32.85 -48.19
C CYS A 142 -18.94 -33.34 -47.05
N ASN A 143 -18.38 -33.89 -45.96
CA ASN A 143 -19.17 -34.39 -44.83
C ASN A 143 -19.63 -33.23 -43.94
N VAL A 144 -20.94 -33.06 -43.80
CA VAL A 144 -21.54 -31.94 -43.05
C VAL A 144 -21.12 -31.90 -41.57
N PHE A 145 -20.89 -33.06 -40.93
CA PHE A 145 -20.47 -33.11 -39.52
C PHE A 145 -19.01 -32.71 -39.35
N VAL A 146 -18.14 -33.18 -40.25
CA VAL A 146 -16.71 -32.81 -40.25
C VAL A 146 -16.56 -31.33 -40.60
N GLY A 147 -17.24 -30.86 -41.64
CA GLY A 147 -17.25 -29.45 -42.02
C GLY A 147 -17.81 -28.55 -40.91
N SER A 148 -18.88 -28.94 -40.21
CA SER A 148 -19.38 -28.20 -39.05
C SER A 148 -18.37 -28.12 -37.90
N SER A 149 -17.60 -29.19 -37.68
CA SER A 149 -16.53 -29.21 -36.66
C SER A 149 -15.36 -28.29 -37.04
N LEU A 150 -15.03 -28.21 -38.34
CA LEU A 150 -14.03 -27.27 -38.86
C LEU A 150 -14.49 -25.81 -38.75
N VAL A 151 -15.74 -25.52 -39.09
CA VAL A 151 -16.33 -24.20 -38.84
C VAL A 151 -16.24 -23.87 -37.35
N GLY A 152 -16.52 -24.82 -36.46
CA GLY A 152 -16.37 -24.69 -35.00
C GLY A 152 -14.97 -24.27 -34.57
N LEU A 153 -13.96 -25.01 -35.03
CA LEU A 153 -12.55 -24.73 -34.75
C LEU A 153 -12.16 -23.31 -35.15
N TYR A 154 -12.44 -22.92 -36.40
CA TYR A 154 -12.02 -21.61 -36.91
C TYR A 154 -12.79 -20.45 -36.30
N MET A 155 -14.09 -20.63 -36.04
CA MET A 155 -14.91 -19.62 -35.39
C MET A 155 -14.50 -19.39 -33.93
N HIS A 156 -14.16 -20.45 -33.18
CA HIS A 156 -13.72 -20.33 -31.79
C HIS A 156 -12.33 -19.68 -31.65
N VAL A 157 -11.43 -19.93 -32.60
CA VAL A 157 -10.09 -19.32 -32.65
C VAL A 157 -10.13 -17.87 -33.19
N GLY A 158 -11.28 -17.43 -33.71
CA GLY A 158 -11.48 -16.06 -34.21
C GLY A 158 -11.05 -15.82 -35.66
N LEU A 159 -10.83 -16.88 -36.44
CA LEU A 159 -10.56 -16.79 -37.88
C LEU A 159 -11.86 -16.76 -38.68
N GLU A 160 -12.61 -15.67 -38.52
CA GLU A 160 -13.97 -15.49 -39.06
C GLU A 160 -14.07 -15.74 -40.57
N ASN A 161 -13.19 -15.13 -41.37
CA ASN A 161 -13.26 -15.25 -42.84
C ASN A 161 -13.14 -16.70 -43.31
N LEU A 162 -12.29 -17.48 -42.64
CA LEU A 162 -12.10 -18.90 -42.95
C LEU A 162 -13.29 -19.74 -42.45
N GLY A 163 -13.78 -19.44 -41.24
CA GLY A 163 -14.96 -20.11 -40.69
C GLY A 163 -16.22 -19.89 -41.55
N LEU A 164 -16.48 -18.65 -41.97
CA LEU A 164 -17.60 -18.29 -42.85
C LEU A 164 -17.41 -18.84 -44.28
N GLY A 165 -16.19 -18.85 -44.81
CA GLY A 165 -15.89 -19.48 -46.10
C GLY A 165 -16.23 -20.98 -46.10
N LEU A 166 -15.76 -21.72 -45.09
CA LEU A 166 -16.08 -23.14 -44.92
C LEU A 166 -17.59 -23.37 -44.69
N PHE A 167 -18.24 -22.46 -43.96
CA PHE A 167 -19.68 -22.51 -43.77
C PHE A 167 -20.46 -22.34 -45.09
N ASP A 168 -19.99 -21.48 -45.98
CA ASP A 168 -20.58 -21.27 -47.29
C ASP A 168 -20.35 -22.45 -48.24
N GLU A 169 -19.25 -23.17 -48.11
CA GLU A 169 -18.95 -24.39 -48.87
C GLU A 169 -19.78 -25.62 -48.45
N LEU A 170 -20.44 -25.59 -47.29
CA LEU A 170 -21.26 -26.71 -46.83
C LEU A 170 -22.47 -26.97 -47.74
N PRO A 171 -22.71 -28.23 -48.14
CA PRO A 171 -23.82 -28.57 -49.03
C PRO A 171 -25.19 -28.41 -48.37
N VAL A 172 -25.28 -28.61 -47.05
CA VAL A 172 -26.49 -28.39 -46.24
C VAL A 172 -26.06 -27.78 -44.92
N ARG A 173 -26.68 -26.64 -44.55
CA ARG A 173 -26.43 -25.93 -43.29
C ARG A 173 -27.61 -26.18 -42.35
N ASN A 174 -27.46 -27.15 -41.46
CA ASN A 174 -28.49 -27.47 -40.48
C ASN A 174 -28.47 -26.46 -39.31
N LEU A 175 -29.51 -26.50 -38.47
CA LEU A 175 -29.65 -25.60 -37.32
C LEU A 175 -28.42 -25.61 -36.38
N ALA A 176 -27.76 -26.75 -36.22
CA ALA A 176 -26.58 -26.87 -35.35
C ALA A 176 -25.38 -26.08 -35.93
N THR A 177 -25.14 -26.16 -37.23
CA THR A 177 -24.09 -25.39 -37.91
C THR A 177 -24.39 -23.89 -37.85
N TRP A 178 -25.65 -23.47 -38.06
CA TRP A 178 -26.06 -22.07 -37.92
C TRP A 178 -25.81 -21.54 -36.50
N ASN A 179 -26.22 -22.28 -35.48
CA ASN A 179 -26.00 -21.89 -34.08
C ASN A 179 -24.52 -21.81 -33.73
N LEU A 180 -23.66 -22.63 -34.35
CA LEU A 180 -22.22 -22.61 -34.13
C LEU A 180 -21.56 -21.34 -34.71
N VAL A 181 -21.99 -20.91 -35.90
CA VAL A 181 -21.53 -19.63 -36.47
C VAL A 181 -22.04 -18.45 -35.64
N LEU A 182 -23.33 -18.44 -35.28
CA LEU A 182 -23.92 -17.37 -34.46
C LEU A 182 -23.24 -17.28 -33.08
N ARG A 183 -22.91 -18.42 -32.47
CA ARG A 183 -22.12 -18.49 -31.24
C ARG A 183 -20.74 -17.87 -31.43
N GLY A 184 -20.00 -18.30 -32.45
CA GLY A 184 -18.65 -17.80 -32.71
C GLY A 184 -18.61 -16.28 -32.94
N ILE A 185 -19.53 -15.75 -33.76
CA ILE A 185 -19.63 -14.29 -33.97
C ILE A 185 -20.00 -13.57 -32.66
N SER A 186 -20.91 -14.15 -31.87
CA SER A 186 -21.28 -13.59 -30.56
C SER A 186 -20.13 -13.63 -29.55
N GLU A 187 -19.29 -14.66 -29.54
CA GLU A 187 -18.12 -14.80 -28.65
C GLU A 187 -16.99 -13.84 -29.04
N LEU A 188 -16.85 -13.51 -30.33
CA LEU A 188 -15.88 -12.53 -30.83
C LEU A 188 -16.20 -11.08 -30.44
N GLY A 189 -17.29 -10.84 -29.71
CA GLY A 189 -17.67 -9.51 -29.23
C GLY A 189 -18.05 -8.53 -30.35
N ARG A 190 -18.25 -9.04 -31.57
CA ARG A 190 -18.69 -8.26 -32.73
C ARG A 190 -20.20 -8.07 -32.67
N CYS A 191 -20.62 -7.07 -31.90
CA CYS A 191 -22.00 -6.59 -31.87
C CYS A 191 -22.27 -5.83 -33.16
N ASP A 192 -22.53 -6.51 -34.28
CA ASP A 192 -22.65 -5.87 -35.58
C ASP A 192 -23.78 -6.46 -36.44
N GLU A 193 -24.23 -5.65 -37.40
CA GLU A 193 -25.18 -5.92 -38.49
C GLU A 193 -25.03 -7.32 -39.14
N LEU A 194 -23.84 -7.92 -39.08
CA LEU A 194 -23.55 -9.27 -39.57
C LEU A 194 -24.38 -10.36 -38.88
N LEU A 195 -24.58 -10.31 -37.55
CA LEU A 195 -25.41 -11.30 -36.83
C LEU A 195 -26.87 -11.25 -37.32
N LEU A 196 -27.39 -10.04 -37.55
CA LEU A 196 -28.74 -9.82 -38.06
C LEU A 196 -28.86 -10.22 -39.55
N LYS A 197 -27.82 -9.95 -40.35
CA LYS A 197 -27.73 -10.42 -41.75
C LYS A 197 -27.72 -11.94 -41.82
N LEU A 198 -26.94 -12.61 -40.97
CA LEU A 198 -26.90 -14.07 -40.87
C LEU A 198 -28.24 -14.64 -40.40
N HIS A 199 -28.93 -14.01 -39.45
CA HIS A 199 -30.28 -14.42 -39.04
C HIS A 199 -31.29 -14.30 -40.19
N ASN A 200 -31.25 -13.20 -40.95
CA ASN A 200 -32.11 -13.03 -42.11
C ASN A 200 -31.81 -14.07 -43.20
N ARG A 201 -30.52 -14.36 -43.45
CA ARG A 201 -30.10 -15.42 -44.38
C ARG A 201 -30.57 -16.81 -43.94
N MET A 202 -30.42 -17.14 -42.66
CA MET A 202 -30.92 -18.40 -42.08
C MET A 202 -32.42 -18.58 -42.32
N ARG A 203 -33.20 -17.51 -42.17
CA ARG A 203 -34.65 -17.50 -42.45
C ARG A 203 -34.97 -17.64 -43.93
N LEU A 204 -34.22 -16.99 -44.82
CA LEU A 204 -34.37 -17.12 -46.27
C LEU A 204 -34.04 -18.54 -46.76
N GLU A 205 -33.10 -19.21 -46.10
CA GLU A 205 -32.76 -20.62 -46.34
C GLU A 205 -33.76 -21.60 -45.67
N GLY A 206 -34.84 -21.10 -45.04
CA GLY A 206 -35.92 -21.92 -44.48
C GLY A 206 -35.58 -22.63 -43.18
N VAL A 207 -34.50 -22.23 -42.48
CA VAL A 207 -34.10 -22.83 -41.20
C VAL A 207 -34.69 -22.01 -40.05
N GLU A 208 -35.61 -22.59 -39.28
CA GLU A 208 -36.17 -21.94 -38.09
C GLU A 208 -35.21 -22.01 -36.89
N GLY A 209 -35.06 -20.90 -36.18
CA GLY A 209 -34.25 -20.81 -34.97
C GLY A 209 -34.93 -21.42 -33.76
N ASN A 210 -34.14 -21.91 -32.81
CA ASN A 210 -34.60 -22.37 -31.50
C ASN A 210 -34.21 -21.37 -30.40
N GLY A 211 -34.58 -21.64 -29.13
CA GLY A 211 -34.23 -20.75 -28.03
C GLY A 211 -32.74 -20.39 -27.93
N VAL A 212 -31.83 -21.34 -28.22
CA VAL A 212 -30.37 -21.09 -28.23
C VAL A 212 -29.97 -20.11 -29.34
N THR A 213 -30.59 -20.20 -30.52
CA THR A 213 -30.41 -19.22 -31.62
C THR A 213 -30.71 -17.81 -31.13
N PHE A 214 -31.86 -17.62 -30.46
CA PHE A 214 -32.25 -16.30 -29.96
C PHE A 214 -31.36 -15.79 -28.84
N CYS A 215 -30.82 -16.66 -27.97
CA CYS A 215 -29.84 -16.24 -26.97
C CYS A 215 -28.58 -15.63 -27.61
N TYR A 216 -28.02 -16.24 -28.67
CA TYR A 216 -26.86 -15.69 -29.37
C TYR A 216 -27.17 -14.37 -30.08
N LEU A 217 -28.34 -14.28 -30.73
CA LEU A 217 -28.77 -13.06 -31.42
C LEU A 217 -29.01 -11.90 -30.44
N ILE A 218 -29.69 -12.16 -29.32
CA ILE A 218 -29.94 -11.17 -28.28
C ILE A 218 -28.62 -10.71 -27.64
N ARG A 219 -27.69 -11.64 -27.38
CA ARG A 219 -26.36 -11.32 -26.83
C ARG A 219 -25.55 -10.42 -27.75
N GLY A 220 -25.64 -10.62 -29.07
CA GLY A 220 -25.04 -9.74 -30.07
C GLY A 220 -25.66 -8.34 -30.15
N CYS A 221 -26.82 -8.13 -29.53
CA CYS A 221 -27.48 -6.83 -29.44
C CYS A 221 -27.29 -6.14 -28.08
N CYS A 222 -26.46 -6.67 -27.16
CA CYS A 222 -26.20 -6.08 -25.84
C CYS A 222 -25.37 -4.77 -25.86
N ASP A 223 -25.50 -3.97 -26.93
CA ASP A 223 -24.88 -2.66 -27.12
C ASP A 223 -26.00 -1.65 -27.42
N GLU A 224 -25.92 -0.47 -26.80
CA GLU A 224 -26.91 0.60 -26.92
C GLU A 224 -27.23 0.95 -28.39
N ARG A 225 -26.22 0.90 -29.26
CA ARG A 225 -26.34 1.18 -30.71
C ARG A 225 -27.34 0.27 -31.42
N PHE A 226 -27.51 -0.96 -30.94
CA PHE A 226 -28.38 -1.97 -31.55
C PHE A 226 -29.67 -2.22 -30.78
N SER A 227 -29.99 -1.37 -29.79
CA SER A 227 -31.18 -1.48 -28.96
C SER A 227 -32.50 -1.59 -29.76
N ASN A 228 -32.61 -0.88 -30.89
CA ASN A 228 -33.77 -0.96 -31.78
C ASN A 228 -33.91 -2.32 -32.47
N GLU A 229 -32.80 -2.91 -32.92
CA GLU A 229 -32.81 -4.24 -33.55
C GLU A 229 -33.06 -5.34 -32.52
N GLY A 230 -32.47 -5.22 -31.32
CA GLY A 230 -32.76 -6.10 -30.20
C GLY A 230 -34.23 -6.07 -29.76
N LYS A 231 -34.88 -4.89 -29.78
CA LYS A 231 -36.33 -4.77 -29.55
C LYS A 231 -37.16 -5.49 -30.64
N LYS A 232 -36.74 -5.45 -31.91
CA LYS A 232 -37.41 -6.21 -32.98
C LYS A 232 -37.24 -7.72 -32.79
N LEU A 233 -36.06 -8.18 -32.37
CA LEU A 233 -35.81 -9.58 -32.01
C LEU A 233 -36.65 -10.00 -30.81
N HIS A 234 -36.78 -9.16 -29.78
CA HIS A 234 -37.67 -9.43 -28.66
C HIS A 234 -39.12 -9.62 -29.12
N CYS A 235 -39.65 -8.73 -29.97
CA CYS A 235 -40.99 -8.92 -30.55
C CYS A 235 -41.13 -10.25 -31.31
N HIS A 236 -40.07 -10.72 -31.98
CA HIS A 236 -40.06 -12.03 -32.64
C HIS A 236 -40.13 -13.16 -31.60
N VAL A 237 -39.29 -13.09 -30.56
CA VAL A 237 -39.25 -14.04 -29.44
C VAL A 237 -40.63 -14.18 -28.77
N VAL A 238 -41.32 -13.07 -28.54
CA VAL A 238 -42.70 -13.07 -28.01
C VAL A 238 -43.66 -13.75 -28.98
N LYS A 239 -43.64 -13.38 -30.27
CA LYS A 239 -44.53 -13.97 -31.29
C LYS A 239 -44.31 -15.47 -31.48
N ALA A 240 -43.07 -15.94 -31.32
CA ALA A 240 -42.70 -17.34 -31.40
C ALA A 240 -42.92 -18.10 -30.07
N GLY A 241 -43.37 -17.43 -29.01
CA GLY A 241 -43.65 -18.03 -27.70
C GLY A 241 -42.41 -18.45 -26.91
N TRP A 242 -41.22 -17.98 -27.29
CA TRP A 242 -39.96 -18.37 -26.63
C TRP A 242 -39.74 -17.69 -25.28
N GLU A 243 -40.32 -16.50 -25.06
CA GLU A 243 -40.19 -15.76 -23.79
C GLU A 243 -40.77 -16.57 -22.61
N GLU A 244 -41.95 -17.17 -22.79
CA GLU A 244 -42.63 -17.93 -21.74
C GLU A 244 -42.16 -19.39 -21.65
N SER A 245 -41.75 -19.97 -22.79
CA SER A 245 -41.41 -21.40 -22.88
C SER A 245 -39.92 -21.71 -22.64
N ASN A 246 -39.03 -20.70 -22.63
CA ASN A 246 -37.59 -20.91 -22.49
C ASN A 246 -36.93 -19.89 -21.54
N ILE A 247 -36.57 -20.35 -20.34
CA ILE A 247 -35.93 -19.53 -19.29
C ILE A 247 -34.60 -18.90 -19.72
N PHE A 248 -33.83 -19.55 -20.61
CA PHE A 248 -32.56 -19.00 -21.09
C PHE A 248 -32.78 -17.79 -22.00
N VAL A 249 -33.85 -17.80 -22.80
CA VAL A 249 -34.23 -16.67 -23.65
C VAL A 249 -34.74 -15.51 -22.81
N ALA A 250 -35.58 -15.79 -21.81
CA ALA A 250 -36.07 -14.77 -20.89
C ALA A 250 -34.93 -14.10 -20.10
N ASN A 251 -33.96 -14.87 -19.62
CA ASN A 251 -32.75 -14.34 -18.97
C ASN A 251 -31.88 -13.51 -19.94
N ALA A 252 -31.70 -13.97 -21.18
CA ALA A 252 -30.97 -13.22 -22.19
C ALA A 252 -31.63 -11.87 -22.51
N LEU A 253 -32.96 -11.78 -22.48
CA LEU A 253 -33.69 -10.52 -22.64
C LEU A 253 -33.46 -9.55 -21.48
N VAL A 254 -33.43 -10.06 -20.24
CA VAL A 254 -33.06 -9.26 -19.06
C VAL A 254 -31.64 -8.71 -19.22
N ASP A 255 -30.67 -9.54 -19.59
CA ASP A 255 -29.28 -9.14 -19.80
C ASP A 255 -29.17 -8.09 -20.93
N PHE A 256 -29.90 -8.28 -22.04
CA PHE A 256 -29.92 -7.33 -23.16
C PHE A 256 -30.43 -5.95 -22.76
N TYR A 257 -31.62 -5.88 -22.16
CA TYR A 257 -32.17 -4.60 -21.74
C TYR A 257 -31.32 -3.92 -20.67
N SER A 258 -30.70 -4.70 -19.81
CA SER A 258 -29.75 -4.21 -18.80
C SER A 258 -28.50 -3.63 -19.44
N ALA A 259 -27.89 -4.34 -20.39
CA ALA A 259 -26.69 -3.89 -21.11
C ALA A 259 -26.95 -2.64 -21.97
N CYS A 260 -28.14 -2.52 -22.55
CA CYS A 260 -28.58 -1.33 -23.29
C CYS A 260 -29.09 -0.19 -22.40
N ARG A 261 -28.97 -0.27 -21.06
CA ARG A 261 -29.43 0.75 -20.08
C ARG A 261 -30.93 1.06 -20.15
N LEU A 262 -31.74 0.09 -20.56
CA LEU A 262 -33.20 0.17 -20.63
C LEU A 262 -33.85 -0.53 -19.44
N PHE A 263 -33.60 -0.04 -18.22
CA PHE A 263 -33.93 -0.73 -16.97
C PHE A 263 -35.43 -0.97 -16.76
N SER A 264 -36.30 -0.07 -17.23
CA SER A 264 -37.75 -0.27 -17.20
C SER A 264 -38.19 -1.49 -18.01
N ASP A 265 -37.60 -1.67 -19.19
CA ASP A 265 -37.87 -2.81 -20.06
C ASP A 265 -37.23 -4.10 -19.50
N ALA A 266 -36.06 -3.99 -18.86
CA ALA A 266 -35.42 -5.10 -18.13
C ALA A 266 -36.34 -5.59 -16.99
N LYS A 267 -36.84 -4.68 -16.14
CA LYS A 267 -37.75 -5.00 -15.03
C LYS A 267 -39.05 -5.63 -15.51
N ARG A 268 -39.57 -5.23 -16.68
CA ARG A 268 -40.74 -5.87 -17.30
C ARG A 268 -40.43 -7.30 -17.75
N SER A 269 -39.30 -7.50 -18.43
CA SER A 269 -38.87 -8.83 -18.92
C SER A 269 -38.53 -9.79 -17.76
N PHE A 270 -38.11 -9.27 -16.62
CA PHE A 270 -37.91 -10.07 -15.41
C PHE A 270 -39.23 -10.53 -14.76
N LYS A 271 -40.27 -9.69 -14.81
CA LYS A 271 -41.59 -10.04 -14.27
C LYS A 271 -42.32 -11.11 -15.07
N THR A 272 -41.98 -11.31 -16.36
CA THR A 272 -42.58 -12.34 -17.21
C THR A 272 -42.04 -13.75 -16.94
N ILE A 273 -40.93 -13.88 -16.20
CA ILE A 273 -40.33 -15.17 -15.83
C ILE A 273 -41.18 -15.86 -14.74
N GLN A 274 -41.91 -16.93 -15.09
CA GLN A 274 -42.82 -17.65 -14.17
C GLN A 274 -42.12 -18.28 -12.96
N ALA A 275 -40.86 -18.69 -13.12
CA ALA A 275 -40.03 -19.26 -12.06
C ALA A 275 -38.71 -18.50 -12.00
N GLN A 276 -38.73 -17.31 -11.39
CA GLN A 276 -37.54 -16.47 -11.20
C GLN A 276 -36.46 -17.27 -10.45
N ASP A 277 -35.48 -17.76 -11.21
CA ASP A 277 -34.35 -18.52 -10.71
C ASP A 277 -33.27 -17.57 -10.17
N VAL A 278 -32.32 -18.08 -9.40
CA VAL A 278 -31.26 -17.24 -8.81
C VAL A 278 -30.43 -16.51 -9.90
N LEU A 279 -30.37 -17.04 -11.12
CA LEU A 279 -29.70 -16.41 -12.26
C LEU A 279 -30.42 -15.15 -12.73
N SER A 280 -31.74 -15.19 -12.92
CA SER A 280 -32.56 -14.04 -13.29
C SER A 280 -32.46 -12.89 -12.28
N TRP A 281 -32.48 -13.21 -10.97
CA TRP A 281 -32.29 -12.23 -9.89
C TRP A 281 -30.89 -11.61 -9.91
N ASN A 282 -29.85 -12.42 -10.13
CA ASN A 282 -28.47 -11.95 -10.22
C ASN A 282 -28.22 -11.03 -11.41
N SER A 283 -28.78 -11.36 -12.58
CA SER A 283 -28.69 -10.51 -13.77
C SER A 283 -29.32 -9.14 -13.52
N MET A 284 -30.50 -9.12 -12.88
CA MET A 284 -31.18 -7.87 -12.55
C MET A 284 -30.47 -7.07 -11.45
N LEU A 285 -29.94 -7.74 -10.41
CA LEU A 285 -29.12 -7.11 -9.38
C LEU A 285 -27.85 -6.48 -9.99
N ALA A 286 -27.14 -7.21 -10.85
CA ALA A 286 -25.96 -6.71 -11.54
C ALA A 286 -26.28 -5.50 -12.43
N ALA A 287 -27.46 -5.49 -13.07
CA ALA A 287 -27.93 -4.36 -13.87
C ALA A 287 -28.08 -3.09 -13.02
N PHE A 288 -28.84 -3.16 -11.91
CA PHE A 288 -29.05 -1.99 -11.04
C PHE A 288 -27.77 -1.54 -10.33
N VAL A 289 -26.92 -2.49 -9.93
CA VAL A 289 -25.60 -2.21 -9.37
C VAL A 289 -24.70 -1.47 -10.37
N ASN A 290 -24.68 -1.89 -11.63
CA ASN A 290 -23.83 -1.26 -12.66
C ASN A 290 -24.33 0.12 -13.09
N ASP A 291 -25.63 0.38 -12.94
CA ASP A 291 -26.26 1.69 -13.20
C ASP A 291 -26.05 2.71 -12.06
N GLY A 292 -25.80 2.22 -10.84
CA GLY A 292 -25.67 3.05 -9.65
C GLY A 292 -26.98 3.30 -8.89
N SER A 293 -28.06 2.63 -9.28
CA SER A 293 -29.39 2.71 -8.68
C SER A 293 -29.49 1.82 -7.42
N VAL A 294 -28.96 2.33 -6.30
CA VAL A 294 -28.74 1.59 -5.03
C VAL A 294 -30.03 1.12 -4.39
N LEU A 295 -31.02 2.01 -4.33
CA LEU A 295 -32.28 1.78 -3.63
C LEU A 295 -33.04 0.63 -4.28
N GLU A 296 -33.07 0.62 -5.61
CA GLU A 296 -33.70 -0.40 -6.43
C GLU A 296 -32.94 -1.74 -6.33
N ALA A 297 -31.61 -1.72 -6.27
CA ALA A 297 -30.81 -2.93 -6.08
C ALA A 297 -31.08 -3.56 -4.70
N VAL A 298 -31.11 -2.76 -3.64
CA VAL A 298 -31.39 -3.24 -2.27
C VAL A 298 -32.84 -3.72 -2.13
N GLU A 299 -33.81 -3.02 -2.72
CA GLU A 299 -35.22 -3.44 -2.75
C GLU A 299 -35.39 -4.78 -3.48
N LEU A 300 -34.68 -4.95 -4.61
CA LEU A 300 -34.70 -6.20 -5.36
C LEU A 300 -34.04 -7.35 -4.58
N PHE A 301 -32.96 -7.08 -3.85
CA PHE A 301 -32.31 -8.05 -2.97
C PHE A 301 -33.23 -8.50 -1.82
N HIS A 302 -33.95 -7.55 -1.21
CA HIS A 302 -34.95 -7.86 -0.19
C HIS A 302 -36.11 -8.69 -0.78
N THR A 303 -36.56 -8.36 -1.99
CA THR A 303 -37.63 -9.08 -2.67
C THR A 303 -37.21 -10.51 -3.03
N MET A 304 -35.97 -10.70 -3.51
CA MET A 304 -35.37 -12.02 -3.75
C MET A 304 -35.41 -12.90 -2.49
N GLN A 305 -35.07 -12.33 -1.33
CA GLN A 305 -35.12 -13.02 -0.04
C GLN A 305 -36.55 -13.34 0.41
N PHE A 306 -37.49 -12.40 0.22
CA PHE A 306 -38.91 -12.59 0.53
C PHE A 306 -39.51 -13.78 -0.24
N HIS A 307 -39.11 -13.98 -1.49
CA HIS A 307 -39.49 -15.14 -2.30
C HIS A 307 -38.72 -16.44 -1.95
N GLY A 308 -37.96 -16.45 -0.85
CA GLY A 308 -37.25 -17.62 -0.36
C GLY A 308 -36.04 -18.03 -1.21
N LYS A 309 -35.54 -17.15 -2.08
CA LYS A 309 -34.35 -17.44 -2.90
C LYS A 309 -33.10 -17.03 -2.14
N ARG A 310 -32.15 -17.96 -1.98
CA ARG A 310 -30.86 -17.67 -1.33
C ARG A 310 -29.98 -16.84 -2.27
N PRO A 311 -29.42 -15.70 -1.80
CA PRO A 311 -28.38 -14.98 -2.52
C PRO A 311 -27.17 -15.86 -2.80
N SER A 312 -26.54 -15.63 -3.94
CA SER A 312 -25.32 -16.33 -4.36
C SER A 312 -24.08 -15.48 -4.09
N ILE A 313 -22.89 -16.08 -4.22
CA ILE A 313 -21.61 -15.37 -4.20
C ILE A 313 -21.62 -14.17 -5.18
N ARG A 314 -22.13 -14.35 -6.41
CA ARG A 314 -22.25 -13.27 -7.39
C ARG A 314 -23.12 -12.10 -6.92
N SER A 315 -24.19 -12.38 -6.17
CA SER A 315 -25.06 -11.34 -5.61
C SER A 315 -24.27 -10.45 -4.65
N PHE A 316 -23.51 -11.06 -3.74
CA PHE A 316 -22.71 -10.34 -2.74
C PHE A 316 -21.55 -9.57 -3.36
N VAL A 317 -20.79 -10.20 -4.28
CA VAL A 317 -19.69 -9.52 -5.00
C VAL A 317 -20.21 -8.29 -5.76
N GLY A 318 -21.41 -8.37 -6.37
CA GLY A 318 -22.04 -7.22 -7.00
C GLY A 318 -22.21 -6.03 -6.03
N PHE A 319 -22.81 -6.26 -4.86
CA PHE A 319 -22.98 -5.19 -3.86
C PHE A 319 -21.68 -4.68 -3.27
N LEU A 320 -20.68 -5.54 -3.07
CA LEU A 320 -19.37 -5.14 -2.57
C LEU A 320 -18.62 -4.27 -3.60
N ASN A 321 -18.64 -4.67 -4.88
CA ASN A 321 -18.08 -3.87 -5.97
C ASN A 321 -18.81 -2.54 -6.14
N PHE A 322 -20.13 -2.53 -5.90
CA PHE A 322 -20.91 -1.30 -5.88
C PHE A 322 -20.44 -0.34 -4.78
N SER A 323 -20.40 -0.83 -3.54
CA SER A 323 -19.91 -0.10 -2.36
C SER A 323 -18.47 0.40 -2.55
N SER A 324 -17.61 -0.43 -3.13
CA SER A 324 -16.24 -0.10 -3.54
C SER A 324 -16.20 1.10 -4.52
N LYS A 325 -17.06 1.10 -5.56
CA LYS A 325 -17.13 2.19 -6.55
C LYS A 325 -17.70 3.49 -5.99
N THR A 326 -18.67 3.43 -5.09
CA THR A 326 -19.32 4.62 -4.52
C THR A 326 -18.73 5.07 -3.19
N THR A 327 -17.70 4.38 -2.73
CA THR A 327 -17.06 4.56 -1.41
C THR A 327 -18.04 4.51 -0.22
N ASP A 328 -19.19 3.85 -0.38
CA ASP A 328 -20.20 3.68 0.67
C ASP A 328 -19.84 2.52 1.60
N ILE A 329 -19.04 2.82 2.62
CA ILE A 329 -18.58 1.86 3.62
C ILE A 329 -19.72 1.26 4.46
N LEU A 330 -20.83 1.97 4.65
CA LEU A 330 -21.93 1.51 5.49
C LEU A 330 -22.67 0.36 4.82
N LEU A 331 -22.98 0.51 3.53
CA LEU A 331 -23.54 -0.57 2.72
C LEU A 331 -22.58 -1.77 2.70
N GLY A 332 -21.29 -1.53 2.51
CA GLY A 332 -20.25 -2.57 2.54
C GLY A 332 -20.26 -3.39 3.84
N LYS A 333 -20.31 -2.73 5.00
CA LYS A 333 -20.38 -3.37 6.33
C LYS A 333 -21.68 -4.17 6.53
N GLN A 334 -22.81 -3.69 6.02
CA GLN A 334 -24.08 -4.45 6.06
C GLN A 334 -23.99 -5.72 5.22
N ILE A 335 -23.46 -5.62 4.01
CA ILE A 335 -23.30 -6.75 3.09
C ILE A 335 -22.28 -7.77 3.62
N HIS A 336 -21.17 -7.31 4.19
CA HIS A 336 -20.20 -8.17 4.88
C HIS A 336 -20.85 -8.96 6.03
N SER A 337 -21.67 -8.30 6.85
CA SER A 337 -22.41 -8.97 7.94
C SER A 337 -23.34 -10.09 7.41
N TRP A 338 -23.94 -9.89 6.23
CA TRP A 338 -24.73 -10.92 5.56
C TRP A 338 -23.88 -12.07 5.02
N VAL A 339 -22.77 -11.76 4.34
CA VAL A 339 -21.80 -12.76 3.88
C VAL A 339 -21.37 -13.67 5.02
N PHE A 340 -21.10 -13.09 6.20
CA PHE A 340 -20.77 -13.83 7.41
C PHE A 340 -21.92 -14.74 7.87
N LYS A 341 -23.14 -14.20 8.00
CA LYS A 341 -24.33 -14.96 8.44
C LYS A 341 -24.69 -16.13 7.52
N VAL A 342 -24.48 -16.00 6.21
CA VAL A 342 -24.80 -17.03 5.23
C VAL A 342 -23.65 -18.05 5.08
N GLY A 343 -22.47 -17.77 5.65
CA GLY A 343 -21.32 -18.67 5.66
C GLY A 343 -20.45 -18.61 4.41
N PHE A 344 -20.53 -17.53 3.62
CA PHE A 344 -19.71 -17.36 2.42
C PHE A 344 -18.34 -16.72 2.68
N LEU A 345 -18.06 -16.28 3.91
CA LEU A 345 -16.76 -15.70 4.28
C LEU A 345 -15.63 -16.74 4.24
N VAL A 346 -15.93 -18.01 4.55
CA VAL A 346 -14.96 -19.10 4.56
C VAL A 346 -15.19 -19.98 3.33
N GLY A 347 -14.16 -20.15 2.50
CA GLY A 347 -14.20 -21.06 1.34
C GLY A 347 -14.56 -20.44 -0.01
N SER A 348 -14.69 -19.10 -0.12
CA SER A 348 -14.92 -18.42 -1.40
C SER A 348 -13.96 -17.24 -1.59
N CYS A 349 -12.86 -17.46 -2.33
CA CYS A 349 -11.85 -16.43 -2.62
C CYS A 349 -12.46 -15.17 -3.26
N HIS A 350 -13.41 -15.32 -4.18
CA HIS A 350 -14.09 -14.22 -4.86
C HIS A 350 -14.82 -13.24 -3.92
N VAL A 351 -15.34 -13.74 -2.78
CA VAL A 351 -16.02 -12.87 -1.80
C VAL A 351 -15.00 -12.22 -0.89
N GLN A 352 -13.95 -12.97 -0.53
CA GLN A 352 -12.84 -12.47 0.29
C GLN A 352 -12.09 -11.35 -0.44
N SER A 353 -11.72 -11.55 -1.72
CA SER A 353 -11.10 -10.52 -2.57
C SER A 353 -12.01 -9.29 -2.71
N ALA A 354 -13.30 -9.47 -3.02
CA ALA A 354 -14.24 -8.36 -3.13
C ALA A 354 -14.42 -7.58 -1.80
N LEU A 355 -14.34 -8.24 -0.64
CA LEU A 355 -14.37 -7.57 0.66
C LEU A 355 -13.09 -6.78 0.92
N ILE A 356 -11.92 -7.36 0.61
CA ILE A 356 -10.61 -6.70 0.74
C ILE A 356 -10.60 -5.44 -0.14
N ASP A 357 -11.02 -5.53 -1.41
CA ASP A 357 -11.11 -4.42 -2.36
C ASP A 357 -12.09 -3.34 -1.88
N MET A 358 -13.28 -3.73 -1.41
CA MET A 358 -14.30 -2.80 -0.92
C MET A 358 -13.79 -2.00 0.28
N TYR A 359 -13.23 -2.68 1.29
CA TYR A 359 -12.67 -1.99 2.45
C TYR A 359 -11.47 -1.11 2.07
N GLY A 360 -10.60 -1.59 1.18
CA GLY A 360 -9.44 -0.85 0.68
C GLY A 360 -9.83 0.44 -0.06
N LYS A 361 -10.75 0.38 -1.02
CA LYS A 361 -11.22 1.56 -1.76
C LYS A 361 -12.09 2.50 -0.93
N CYS A 362 -12.75 1.99 0.10
CA CYS A 362 -13.40 2.82 1.12
C CYS A 362 -12.41 3.42 2.15
N ARG A 363 -11.10 3.25 1.98
CA ARG A 363 -10.03 3.72 2.88
C ARG A 363 -10.10 3.19 4.32
N ASP A 364 -10.75 2.06 4.54
CA ASP A 364 -10.79 1.32 5.82
C ASP A 364 -9.81 0.14 5.73
N ILE A 365 -8.51 0.46 5.70
CA ILE A 365 -7.46 -0.54 5.45
C ILE A 365 -7.35 -1.58 6.56
N GLU A 366 -7.62 -1.20 7.82
CA GLU A 366 -7.62 -2.12 8.95
C GLU A 366 -8.63 -3.27 8.75
N SER A 367 -9.84 -2.94 8.30
CA SER A 367 -10.86 -3.94 7.99
C SER A 367 -10.46 -4.80 6.79
N SER A 368 -9.80 -4.21 5.78
CA SER A 368 -9.29 -4.94 4.61
C SER A 368 -8.23 -5.98 5.02
N VAL A 369 -7.24 -5.57 5.81
CA VAL A 369 -6.18 -6.45 6.36
C VAL A 369 -6.77 -7.50 7.30
N SER A 370 -7.77 -7.13 8.11
CA SER A 370 -8.48 -8.06 8.99
C SER A 370 -9.19 -9.16 8.20
N VAL A 371 -9.95 -8.82 7.15
CA VAL A 371 -10.57 -9.80 6.25
C VAL A 371 -9.52 -10.70 5.61
N TYR A 372 -8.41 -10.13 5.12
CA TYR A 372 -7.30 -10.91 4.59
C TYR A 372 -6.75 -11.89 5.64
N GLY A 373 -6.61 -11.46 6.90
CA GLY A 373 -6.16 -12.30 8.02
C GLY A 373 -7.03 -13.56 8.23
N TYR A 374 -8.34 -13.48 8.00
CA TYR A 374 -9.26 -14.61 8.10
C TYR A 374 -9.24 -15.57 6.90
N VAL A 375 -8.56 -15.23 5.80
CA VAL A 375 -8.42 -16.12 4.64
C VAL A 375 -7.50 -17.29 5.01
N SER A 376 -8.03 -18.51 4.96
CA SER A 376 -7.33 -19.75 5.35
C SER A 376 -6.30 -20.22 4.32
N ASP A 377 -6.63 -20.14 3.02
CA ASP A 377 -5.70 -20.36 1.92
C ASP A 377 -5.46 -19.02 1.21
N LYS A 378 -4.29 -18.41 1.43
CA LYS A 378 -3.93 -17.17 0.76
C LYS A 378 -3.84 -17.43 -0.74
N THR A 379 -4.82 -16.95 -1.49
CA THR A 379 -4.83 -17.05 -2.95
C THR A 379 -4.14 -15.86 -3.56
N LEU A 380 -3.53 -16.04 -4.74
CA LEU A 380 -2.96 -14.97 -5.55
C LEU A 380 -3.93 -13.78 -5.72
N GLU A 381 -5.22 -14.08 -5.97
CA GLU A 381 -6.28 -13.07 -6.08
C GLU A 381 -6.42 -12.21 -4.81
N CYS A 382 -6.41 -12.81 -3.62
CA CYS A 382 -6.53 -12.07 -2.36
C CYS A 382 -5.28 -11.25 -2.07
N CYS A 383 -4.09 -11.80 -2.35
CA CYS A 383 -2.82 -11.09 -2.16
C CYS A 383 -2.72 -9.86 -3.07
N ASN A 384 -2.98 -10.04 -4.37
CA ASN A 384 -3.00 -8.92 -5.34
C ASN A 384 -4.00 -7.84 -4.92
N THR A 385 -5.20 -8.26 -4.51
CA THR A 385 -6.23 -7.32 -4.06
C THR A 385 -5.80 -6.52 -2.83
N LEU A 386 -5.09 -7.16 -1.89
CA LEU A 386 -4.57 -6.47 -0.71
C LEU A 386 -3.45 -5.48 -1.07
N ILE A 387 -2.51 -5.86 -1.96
CA ILE A 387 -1.46 -4.96 -2.46
C ILE A 387 -2.09 -3.73 -3.12
N ILE A 388 -3.11 -3.92 -3.96
CA ILE A 388 -3.86 -2.82 -4.60
C ILE A 388 -4.53 -1.94 -3.54
N SER A 389 -5.14 -2.54 -2.52
CA SER A 389 -5.81 -1.83 -1.43
C SER A 389 -4.86 -0.98 -0.59
N LEU A 390 -3.69 -1.54 -0.24
CA LEU A 390 -2.61 -0.85 0.49
C LEU A 390 -2.09 0.34 -0.33
N LEU A 391 -1.84 0.13 -1.61
CA LEU A 391 -1.40 1.17 -2.53
C LEU A 391 -2.44 2.30 -2.66
N HIS A 392 -3.73 1.95 -2.75
CA HIS A 392 -4.81 2.94 -2.81
C HIS A 392 -4.92 3.79 -1.54
N CYS A 393 -4.58 3.21 -0.37
CA CYS A 393 -4.55 3.92 0.91
C CYS A 393 -3.24 4.71 1.14
N GLY A 394 -2.29 4.67 0.19
CA GLY A 394 -1.01 5.36 0.31
C GLY A 394 0.00 4.67 1.22
N ILE A 395 -0.23 3.41 1.59
CA ILE A 395 0.65 2.62 2.46
C ILE A 395 1.58 1.79 1.57
N VAL A 396 2.56 2.48 0.99
CA VAL A 396 3.40 1.96 -0.10
C VAL A 396 4.39 0.89 0.40
N GLU A 397 4.90 1.05 1.62
CA GLU A 397 5.86 0.15 2.23
C GLU A 397 5.26 -1.24 2.45
N ASP A 398 4.09 -1.31 3.09
CA ASP A 398 3.38 -2.58 3.35
C ASP A 398 2.98 -3.29 2.05
N ALA A 399 2.67 -2.54 0.99
CA ALA A 399 2.41 -3.11 -0.34
C ALA A 399 3.65 -3.83 -0.91
N CYS A 400 4.86 -3.32 -0.65
CA CYS A 400 6.11 -3.94 -1.04
C CYS A 400 6.49 -5.11 -0.11
N GLU A 401 6.23 -5.02 1.19
CA GLU A 401 6.43 -6.13 2.14
C GLU A 401 5.54 -7.33 1.79
N MET A 402 4.29 -7.07 1.38
CA MET A 402 3.37 -8.12 0.94
C MET A 402 3.91 -8.90 -0.27
N PHE A 403 4.63 -8.24 -1.18
CA PHE A 403 5.32 -8.93 -2.28
C PHE A 403 6.43 -9.85 -1.77
N GLY A 404 7.20 -9.42 -0.76
CA GLY A 404 8.18 -10.27 -0.09
C GLY A 404 7.53 -11.53 0.52
N LEU A 405 6.41 -11.34 1.22
CA LEU A 405 5.63 -12.46 1.79
C LEU A 405 5.12 -13.42 0.70
N MET A 406 4.61 -12.90 -0.42
CA MET A 406 4.16 -13.75 -1.54
C MET A 406 5.31 -14.58 -2.14
N VAL A 407 6.51 -14.01 -2.21
CA VAL A 407 7.72 -14.70 -2.67
C VAL A 407 8.14 -15.79 -1.68
N ASP A 408 8.13 -15.49 -0.38
CA ASP A 408 8.55 -16.41 0.68
C ASP A 408 7.58 -17.59 0.85
N GLU A 409 6.27 -17.34 0.74
CA GLU A 409 5.22 -18.38 0.85
C GLU A 409 4.99 -19.15 -0.46
N GLY A 410 5.51 -18.67 -1.59
CA GLY A 410 5.38 -19.33 -2.88
C GLY A 410 3.95 -19.32 -3.45
N THR A 411 3.18 -18.25 -3.21
CA THR A 411 1.77 -18.12 -3.61
C THR A 411 1.54 -17.94 -5.13
N GLY A 412 2.62 -17.89 -5.91
CA GLY A 412 2.62 -17.55 -7.34
C GLY A 412 2.66 -16.03 -7.56
N LEU A 413 3.22 -15.60 -8.69
CA LEU A 413 3.29 -14.19 -9.09
C LEU A 413 2.76 -14.07 -10.53
N ASP A 414 1.99 -13.02 -10.79
CA ASP A 414 1.41 -12.72 -12.10
C ASP A 414 1.73 -11.28 -12.54
N GLU A 415 1.26 -10.91 -13.74
CA GLU A 415 1.44 -9.58 -14.30
C GLU A 415 0.84 -8.47 -13.42
N ILE A 416 -0.27 -8.75 -12.74
CA ILE A 416 -0.93 -7.81 -11.81
C ILE A 416 -0.04 -7.55 -10.59
N THR A 417 0.57 -8.61 -10.04
CA THR A 417 1.49 -8.52 -8.91
C THR A 417 2.66 -7.58 -9.26
N PHE A 418 3.34 -7.86 -10.37
CA PHE A 418 4.51 -7.10 -10.80
C PHE A 418 4.16 -5.65 -11.13
N SER A 419 3.11 -5.43 -11.92
CA SER A 419 2.70 -4.07 -12.32
C SER A 419 2.29 -3.21 -11.12
N THR A 420 1.62 -3.79 -10.11
CA THR A 420 1.18 -3.06 -8.90
C THR A 420 2.34 -2.76 -7.96
N VAL A 421 3.25 -3.71 -7.73
CA VAL A 421 4.43 -3.51 -6.87
C VAL A 421 5.39 -2.50 -7.48
N LEU A 422 5.62 -2.55 -8.80
CA LEU A 422 6.41 -1.55 -9.51
C LEU A 422 5.76 -0.16 -9.43
N LYS A 423 4.42 -0.09 -9.46
CA LYS A 423 3.70 1.17 -9.25
C LYS A 423 3.87 1.69 -7.82
N ALA A 424 3.83 0.82 -6.83
CA ALA A 424 4.14 1.17 -5.44
C ALA A 424 5.55 1.74 -5.32
N LEU A 425 6.55 1.07 -5.87
CA LEU A 425 7.93 1.55 -5.90
C LEU A 425 8.07 2.92 -6.61
N SER A 426 7.29 3.16 -7.67
CA SER A 426 7.28 4.44 -8.40
C SER A 426 6.62 5.59 -7.62
N GLN A 427 5.83 5.30 -6.60
CA GLN A 427 5.16 6.29 -5.74
C GLN A 427 5.88 6.52 -4.40
N SER A 428 6.85 5.67 -4.05
CA SER A 428 7.64 5.83 -2.83
C SER A 428 8.53 7.09 -2.89
N GLY A 429 8.56 7.89 -1.82
CA GLY A 429 9.42 9.08 -1.71
C GLY A 429 10.92 8.75 -1.71
N PHE A 430 11.28 7.48 -1.50
CA PHE A 430 12.61 6.91 -1.63
C PHE A 430 12.64 5.89 -2.77
N SER A 431 12.42 6.35 -4.00
CA SER A 431 12.48 5.53 -5.23
C SER A 431 13.84 4.79 -5.32
N CYS A 432 13.92 3.60 -4.75
CA CYS A 432 15.16 2.84 -4.67
C CYS A 432 15.34 2.04 -5.97
N LEU A 433 16.28 2.48 -6.81
CA LEU A 433 16.68 1.80 -8.05
C LEU A 433 17.00 0.30 -7.83
N VAL A 434 17.52 -0.05 -6.64
CA VAL A 434 17.84 -1.44 -6.26
C VAL A 434 16.58 -2.29 -6.22
N SER A 435 15.54 -1.84 -5.52
CA SER A 435 14.26 -2.57 -5.39
C SER A 435 13.58 -2.75 -6.74
N CYS A 436 13.52 -1.68 -7.56
CA CYS A 436 12.99 -1.76 -8.93
C CYS A 436 13.74 -2.79 -9.78
N SER A 437 15.07 -2.83 -9.66
CA SER A 437 15.92 -3.78 -10.39
C SER A 437 15.74 -5.22 -9.92
N LEU A 438 15.53 -5.46 -8.62
CA LEU A 438 15.25 -6.79 -8.09
C LEU A 438 13.91 -7.34 -8.59
N VAL A 439 12.86 -6.50 -8.57
CA VAL A 439 11.53 -6.86 -9.10
C VAL A 439 11.61 -7.11 -10.61
N HIS A 440 12.33 -6.27 -11.35
CA HIS A 440 12.58 -6.48 -12.79
C HIS A 440 13.32 -7.80 -13.07
N CYS A 441 14.37 -8.13 -12.31
CA CYS A 441 15.05 -9.41 -12.43
C CYS A 441 14.12 -10.61 -12.13
N CYS A 442 13.19 -10.45 -11.19
CA CYS A 442 12.20 -11.47 -10.89
C CYS A 442 11.21 -11.67 -12.05
N ALA A 443 10.67 -10.58 -12.60
CA ALA A 443 9.80 -10.59 -13.78
C ALA A 443 10.48 -11.27 -14.98
N LEU A 444 11.74 -10.95 -15.26
CA LEU A 444 12.54 -11.57 -16.32
C LEU A 444 12.73 -13.08 -16.11
N LYS A 445 13.00 -13.54 -14.88
CA LYS A 445 13.16 -14.97 -14.59
C LYS A 445 11.88 -15.77 -14.76
N LEU A 446 10.73 -15.13 -14.57
CA LEU A 446 9.41 -15.75 -14.67
C LEU A 446 8.77 -15.61 -16.06
N GLY A 447 9.40 -14.89 -17.00
CA GLY A 447 8.91 -14.78 -18.37
C GLY A 447 7.92 -13.64 -18.63
N PHE A 448 7.90 -12.61 -17.77
CA PHE A 448 7.00 -11.45 -17.89
C PHE A 448 7.64 -10.25 -18.61
N GLU A 449 8.78 -10.42 -19.28
CA GLU A 449 9.53 -9.33 -19.90
C GLU A 449 8.86 -8.68 -21.11
N THR A 450 7.97 -9.41 -21.78
CA THR A 450 7.16 -8.89 -22.90
C THR A 450 5.75 -8.48 -22.48
N ASP A 451 5.40 -8.62 -21.19
CA ASP A 451 4.08 -8.23 -20.71
C ASP A 451 3.96 -6.70 -20.69
N VAL A 452 2.95 -6.19 -21.39
CA VAL A 452 2.79 -4.76 -21.65
C VAL A 452 2.47 -3.98 -20.36
N ALA A 453 1.74 -4.58 -19.41
CA ALA A 453 1.41 -3.95 -18.13
C ALA A 453 2.63 -3.88 -17.22
N VAL A 454 3.40 -4.98 -17.12
CA VAL A 454 4.67 -5.02 -16.38
C VAL A 454 5.68 -4.03 -16.97
N SER A 455 5.88 -4.05 -18.29
CA SER A 455 6.82 -3.13 -18.96
C SER A 455 6.39 -1.67 -18.81
N SER A 456 5.10 -1.35 -18.87
CA SER A 456 4.61 0.02 -18.62
C SER A 456 4.92 0.49 -17.19
N SER A 457 4.71 -0.37 -16.18
CA SER A 457 5.06 -0.05 -14.79
C SER A 457 6.58 0.03 -14.58
N LEU A 458 7.39 -0.79 -15.27
CA LEU A 458 8.85 -0.70 -15.25
C LEU A 458 9.35 0.64 -15.83
N ILE A 459 8.76 1.09 -16.95
CA ILE A 459 9.05 2.39 -17.57
C ILE A 459 8.77 3.52 -16.58
N ASP A 460 7.59 3.53 -15.93
CA ASP A 460 7.25 4.55 -14.92
C ASP A 460 8.20 4.50 -13.72
N ALA A 461 8.46 3.31 -13.16
CA ALA A 461 9.32 3.12 -12.00
C ALA A 461 10.78 3.56 -12.25
N TYR A 462 11.37 3.19 -13.39
CA TYR A 462 12.73 3.62 -13.74
C TYR A 462 12.80 5.11 -14.06
N SER A 463 11.80 5.65 -14.75
CA SER A 463 11.77 7.08 -15.08
C SER A 463 11.69 7.95 -13.83
N ARG A 464 10.89 7.54 -12.83
CA ARG A 464 10.79 8.24 -11.54
C ARG A 464 11.99 8.03 -10.62
N SER A 465 12.72 6.92 -10.79
CA SER A 465 14.03 6.70 -10.15
C SER A 465 15.16 7.53 -10.77
N GLY A 466 14.89 8.32 -11.81
CA GLY A 466 15.90 9.11 -12.54
C GLY A 466 16.76 8.31 -13.53
N CYS A 467 16.41 7.05 -13.85
CA CYS A 467 17.14 6.19 -14.78
C CYS A 467 16.39 6.05 -16.12
N ILE A 468 16.28 7.15 -16.86
CA ILE A 468 15.53 7.20 -18.12
C ILE A 468 16.12 6.28 -19.20
N GLU A 469 17.41 5.96 -19.15
CA GLU A 469 18.06 5.06 -20.12
C GLU A 469 17.57 3.62 -19.97
N LEU A 470 17.32 3.16 -18.74
CA LEU A 470 16.76 1.82 -18.50
C LEU A 470 15.29 1.76 -18.91
N SER A 471 14.54 2.83 -18.63
CA SER A 471 13.16 3.00 -19.11
C SER A 471 13.08 2.89 -20.64
N ARG A 472 13.95 3.61 -21.36
CA ARG A 472 14.06 3.54 -22.82
C ARG A 472 14.41 2.14 -23.33
N LYS A 473 15.36 1.45 -22.69
CA LYS A 473 15.73 0.08 -23.07
C LYS A 473 14.56 -0.90 -22.92
N VAL A 474 13.78 -0.78 -21.84
CA VAL A 474 12.57 -1.60 -21.64
C VAL A 474 11.56 -1.31 -22.75
N PHE A 475 11.34 -0.04 -23.09
CA PHE A 475 10.44 0.36 -24.17
C PHE A 475 10.88 -0.19 -25.54
N GLU A 476 12.17 -0.11 -25.87
CA GLU A 476 12.72 -0.59 -27.16
C GLU A 476 12.69 -2.13 -27.30
N GLN A 477 12.67 -2.86 -26.19
CA GLN A 477 12.58 -4.32 -26.19
C GLN A 477 11.15 -4.83 -26.42
N LEU A 478 10.13 -3.97 -26.35
CA LEU A 478 8.74 -4.35 -26.60
C LEU A 478 8.48 -4.63 -28.08
N PRO A 479 7.94 -5.82 -28.45
CA PRO A 479 7.63 -6.13 -29.84
C PRO A 479 6.54 -5.24 -30.45
N SER A 480 5.58 -4.82 -29.63
CA SER A 480 4.44 -3.98 -30.02
C SER A 480 4.00 -3.12 -28.83
N PRO A 481 4.62 -1.96 -28.60
CA PRO A 481 4.19 -1.04 -27.54
C PRO A 481 2.81 -0.46 -27.86
N ASN A 482 1.91 -0.43 -26.87
CA ASN A 482 0.60 0.17 -26.98
C ASN A 482 0.60 1.65 -26.52
N VAL A 483 -0.58 2.29 -26.56
CA VAL A 483 -0.80 3.68 -26.10
C VAL A 483 -0.29 3.91 -24.67
N ILE A 484 -0.43 2.93 -23.77
CA ILE A 484 -0.06 3.03 -22.36
C ILE A 484 1.47 3.09 -22.22
N CYS A 485 2.21 2.22 -22.92
CA CYS A 485 3.67 2.24 -22.92
C CYS A 485 4.24 3.55 -23.49
N CYS A 486 3.69 4.03 -24.61
CA CYS A 486 4.10 5.31 -25.19
C CYS A 486 3.83 6.47 -24.22
N THR A 487 2.64 6.50 -23.61
CA THR A 487 2.27 7.50 -22.60
C THR A 487 3.20 7.46 -21.38
N ALA A 488 3.55 6.27 -20.88
CA ALA A 488 4.50 6.10 -19.78
C ALA A 488 5.89 6.65 -20.13
N MET A 489 6.36 6.42 -21.36
CA MET A 489 7.64 6.96 -21.83
C MET A 489 7.61 8.49 -21.99
N ILE A 490 6.54 9.04 -22.57
CA ILE A 490 6.33 10.50 -22.70
C ILE A 490 6.30 11.15 -21.32
N SER A 491 5.58 10.55 -20.36
CA SER A 491 5.54 11.00 -18.98
C SER A 491 6.92 10.93 -18.32
N GLY A 492 7.66 9.84 -18.52
CA GLY A 492 9.02 9.68 -18.00
C GLY A 492 9.97 10.76 -18.49
N TYR A 493 9.94 11.08 -19.79
CA TYR A 493 10.69 12.19 -20.35
C TYR A 493 10.27 13.55 -19.80
N ALA A 494 8.96 13.79 -19.64
CA ALA A 494 8.44 15.03 -19.06
C ALA A 494 8.91 15.28 -17.62
N HIS A 495 8.96 14.24 -16.78
CA HIS A 495 9.43 14.33 -15.39
C HIS A 495 10.94 14.60 -15.30
N ASN A 496 11.72 14.13 -16.28
CA ASN A 496 13.16 14.34 -16.34
C ASN A 496 13.57 15.60 -17.13
N GLY A 497 12.61 16.46 -17.51
CA GLY A 497 12.87 17.71 -18.23
C GLY A 497 13.29 17.54 -19.69
N MET A 498 13.03 16.38 -20.28
CA MET A 498 13.40 15.97 -21.66
C MET A 498 12.20 16.05 -22.61
N GLY A 499 11.54 17.21 -22.67
CA GLY A 499 10.30 17.40 -23.44
C GLY A 499 10.44 17.14 -24.94
N THR A 500 11.62 17.40 -25.53
CA THR A 500 11.91 17.13 -26.94
C THR A 500 11.78 15.65 -27.30
N GLU A 501 12.39 14.78 -26.51
CA GLU A 501 12.36 13.33 -26.64
C GLU A 501 10.94 12.79 -26.37
N GLY A 502 10.23 13.37 -25.40
CA GLY A 502 8.81 13.07 -25.18
C GLY A 502 7.95 13.35 -26.42
N LEU A 503 8.17 14.46 -27.11
CA LEU A 503 7.47 14.77 -28.37
C LEU A 503 7.88 13.87 -29.54
N GLU A 504 9.13 13.38 -29.57
CA GLU A 504 9.55 12.38 -30.55
C GLU A 504 8.78 11.07 -30.40
N ILE A 505 8.60 10.59 -29.16
CA ILE A 505 7.78 9.40 -28.88
C ILE A 505 6.32 9.62 -29.28
N LEU A 506 5.76 10.82 -29.03
CA LEU A 506 4.41 11.17 -29.47
C LEU A 506 4.28 11.10 -31.00
N LYS A 507 5.26 11.64 -31.74
CA LYS A 507 5.28 11.56 -33.21
C LYS A 507 5.41 10.12 -33.71
N GLU A 508 6.28 9.32 -33.10
CA GLU A 508 6.45 7.91 -33.44
C GLU A 508 5.15 7.11 -33.22
N MET A 509 4.47 7.34 -32.10
CA MET A 509 3.18 6.75 -31.77
C MET A 509 2.14 7.06 -32.86
N MET A 510 2.05 8.32 -33.30
CA MET A 510 1.14 8.75 -34.38
C MET A 510 1.49 8.09 -35.72
N LEU A 511 2.78 7.99 -36.07
CA LEU A 511 3.23 7.35 -37.31
C LEU A 511 2.93 5.86 -37.34
N LYS A 512 2.95 5.19 -36.17
CA LYS A 512 2.57 3.78 -36.01
C LYS A 512 1.05 3.54 -36.01
N GLY A 513 0.24 4.59 -36.16
CA GLY A 513 -1.23 4.49 -36.18
C GLY A 513 -1.86 4.27 -34.80
N LEU A 514 -1.10 4.46 -33.71
CA LEU A 514 -1.64 4.44 -32.36
C LEU A 514 -2.28 5.80 -32.07
N THR A 515 -3.53 5.82 -31.62
CA THR A 515 -4.27 7.05 -31.33
C THR A 515 -3.89 7.60 -29.95
N PRO A 516 -3.23 8.77 -29.86
CA PRO A 516 -2.95 9.41 -28.58
C PRO A 516 -4.25 9.76 -27.85
N ASP A 517 -4.27 9.54 -26.55
CA ASP A 517 -5.42 9.87 -25.72
C ASP A 517 -5.19 11.18 -24.95
N LYS A 518 -6.20 11.53 -24.16
CA LYS A 518 -6.21 12.72 -23.32
C LYS A 518 -5.06 12.75 -22.30
N VAL A 519 -4.65 11.59 -21.76
CA VAL A 519 -3.52 11.51 -20.82
C VAL A 519 -2.20 11.65 -21.57
N THR A 520 -2.07 11.08 -22.77
CA THR A 520 -0.89 11.21 -23.62
C THR A 520 -0.58 12.69 -23.90
N PHE A 521 -1.57 13.45 -24.34
CA PHE A 521 -1.40 14.88 -24.62
C PHE A 521 -1.09 15.68 -23.35
N LEU A 522 -1.73 15.37 -22.23
CA LEU A 522 -1.40 16.01 -20.96
C LEU A 522 0.08 15.82 -20.61
N CYS A 523 0.60 14.59 -20.66
CA CYS A 523 2.02 14.32 -20.39
C CYS A 523 2.96 15.04 -21.36
N ALA A 524 2.62 15.08 -22.66
CA ALA A 524 3.41 15.81 -23.65
C ALA A 524 3.45 17.32 -23.35
N LEU A 525 2.30 17.92 -23.00
CA LEU A 525 2.22 19.34 -22.63
C LEU A 525 2.94 19.66 -21.33
N THR A 526 2.90 18.76 -20.34
CA THR A 526 3.73 18.87 -19.12
C THR A 526 5.22 18.89 -19.47
N GLY A 527 5.66 18.00 -20.36
CA GLY A 527 7.04 17.97 -20.87
C GLY A 527 7.42 19.27 -21.57
N CYS A 528 6.55 19.81 -22.42
CA CYS A 528 6.75 21.11 -23.05
C CYS A 528 6.87 22.23 -22.02
N SER A 529 6.01 22.25 -20.99
CA SER A 529 6.07 23.25 -19.91
C SER A 529 7.41 23.22 -19.17
N HIS A 530 7.88 22.02 -18.78
CA HIS A 530 9.13 21.86 -18.05
C HIS A 530 10.37 22.21 -18.89
N SER A 531 10.35 21.93 -20.19
CA SER A 531 11.45 22.22 -21.12
C SER A 531 11.34 23.57 -21.84
N GLY A 532 10.28 24.35 -21.59
CA GLY A 532 10.07 25.66 -22.22
C GLY A 532 9.75 25.63 -23.72
N LEU A 533 9.21 24.51 -24.24
CA LEU A 533 8.92 24.31 -25.66
C LEU A 533 7.55 24.92 -26.05
N VAL A 534 7.50 26.25 -26.14
CA VAL A 534 6.25 27.01 -26.29
C VAL A 534 5.52 26.69 -27.61
N GLU A 535 6.24 26.70 -28.73
CA GLU A 535 5.63 26.53 -30.05
C GLU A 535 5.21 25.08 -30.29
N GLU A 536 6.02 24.12 -29.84
CA GLU A 536 5.71 22.70 -29.90
C GLU A 536 4.54 22.33 -28.98
N GLY A 537 4.48 22.92 -27.78
CA GLY A 537 3.33 22.77 -26.87
C GLY A 537 2.03 23.28 -27.48
N ARG A 538 2.05 24.42 -28.18
CA ARG A 538 0.89 24.91 -28.95
C ARG A 538 0.48 23.96 -30.04
N MET A 539 1.43 23.49 -30.86
CA MET A 539 1.14 22.52 -31.91
C MET A 539 0.51 21.25 -31.34
N ALA A 540 1.02 20.71 -30.23
CA ALA A 540 0.45 19.54 -29.57
C ALA A 540 -0.98 19.79 -29.08
N PHE A 541 -1.24 20.96 -28.48
CA PHE A 541 -2.57 21.37 -28.00
C PHE A 541 -3.58 21.56 -29.15
N ASP A 542 -3.15 22.10 -30.29
CA ASP A 542 -3.99 22.28 -31.48
C ASP A 542 -4.27 20.96 -32.21
N VAL A 543 -3.25 20.09 -32.34
CA VAL A 543 -3.40 18.74 -32.91
C VAL A 543 -4.41 17.92 -32.11
N MET A 544 -4.34 17.98 -30.77
CA MET A 544 -5.30 17.32 -29.89
C MET A 544 -6.76 17.72 -30.20
N LYS A 545 -7.01 19.02 -30.40
CA LYS A 545 -8.35 19.54 -30.70
C LYS A 545 -8.81 19.25 -32.13
N LEU A 546 -7.98 19.64 -33.11
CA LEU A 546 -8.37 19.72 -34.52
C LEU A 546 -8.30 18.37 -35.22
N LEU A 547 -7.28 17.56 -34.93
CA LEU A 547 -7.06 16.29 -35.60
C LEU A 547 -7.75 15.12 -34.88
N TYR A 548 -7.68 15.10 -33.54
CA TYR A 548 -8.21 14.00 -32.73
C TYR A 548 -9.57 14.29 -32.09
N GLY A 549 -10.07 15.53 -32.17
CA GLY A 549 -11.37 15.90 -31.59
C GLY A 549 -11.41 15.78 -30.06
N ILE A 550 -10.26 15.76 -29.38
CA ILE A 550 -10.18 15.62 -27.94
C ILE A 550 -10.41 16.99 -27.30
N SER A 551 -11.45 17.10 -26.47
CA SER A 551 -11.74 18.32 -25.73
C SER A 551 -10.74 18.48 -24.57
N PRO A 552 -9.99 19.60 -24.49
CA PRO A 552 -9.07 19.85 -23.39
C PRO A 552 -9.82 20.02 -22.08
N ASP A 553 -9.27 19.47 -21.01
CA ASP A 553 -9.77 19.69 -19.64
C ASP A 553 -8.88 20.65 -18.86
N ARG A 554 -9.25 20.85 -17.59
CA ARG A 554 -8.49 21.61 -16.59
C ARG A 554 -6.98 21.37 -16.64
N GLY A 555 -6.53 20.12 -16.71
CA GLY A 555 -5.11 19.78 -16.69
C GLY A 555 -4.36 20.30 -17.92
N HIS A 556 -4.97 20.20 -19.09
CA HIS A 556 -4.39 20.70 -20.34
C HIS A 556 -4.25 22.23 -20.33
N PHE A 557 -5.30 22.92 -19.87
CA PHE A 557 -5.26 24.38 -19.72
C PHE A 557 -4.21 24.81 -18.70
N SER A 558 -4.12 24.12 -17.55
CA SER A 558 -3.12 24.40 -16.52
C SER A 558 -1.69 24.29 -17.06
N CYS A 559 -1.38 23.22 -17.82
CA CYS A 559 -0.04 23.06 -18.41
C CYS A 559 0.28 24.17 -19.43
N MET A 560 -0.69 24.54 -20.26
CA MET A 560 -0.49 25.61 -21.24
C MET A 560 -0.33 26.99 -20.60
N VAL A 561 -1.09 27.28 -19.54
CA VAL A 561 -0.97 28.54 -18.78
C VAL A 561 0.39 28.62 -18.08
N ASP A 562 0.87 27.54 -17.47
CA ASP A 562 2.21 27.47 -16.86
C ASP A 562 3.30 27.67 -17.92
N LEU A 563 3.21 26.99 -19.07
CA LEU A 563 4.15 27.12 -20.19
C LEU A 563 4.23 28.57 -20.71
N LEU A 564 3.08 29.21 -20.97
CA LEU A 564 3.00 30.59 -21.45
C LEU A 564 3.41 31.60 -20.37
N GLY A 565 3.04 31.33 -19.11
CA GLY A 565 3.40 32.12 -17.95
C GLY A 565 4.90 32.16 -17.72
N ARG A 566 5.57 31.01 -17.74
CA ARG A 566 7.04 30.90 -17.64
C ARG A 566 7.74 31.60 -18.79
N ALA A 567 7.19 31.50 -20.01
CA ALA A 567 7.72 32.17 -21.19
C ALA A 567 7.45 33.70 -21.25
N GLY A 568 6.69 34.25 -20.29
CA GLY A 568 6.36 35.68 -20.23
C GLY A 568 5.25 36.13 -21.18
N ARG A 569 4.58 35.20 -21.87
CA ARG A 569 3.45 35.47 -22.80
C ARG A 569 2.12 35.61 -22.03
N LEU A 570 2.08 36.54 -21.08
CA LEU A 570 1.03 36.61 -20.04
C LEU A 570 -0.35 37.00 -20.55
N ASN A 571 -0.45 37.88 -21.55
CA ASN A 571 -1.74 38.24 -22.15
C ASN A 571 -2.39 37.02 -22.82
N GLU A 572 -1.59 36.21 -23.51
CA GLU A 572 -2.08 34.99 -24.17
C GLU A 572 -2.45 33.90 -23.16
N ALA A 573 -1.73 33.82 -22.04
CA ALA A 573 -2.09 32.94 -20.93
C ALA A 573 -3.44 33.32 -20.31
N GLU A 574 -3.71 34.62 -20.14
CA GLU A 574 -5.00 35.15 -19.66
C GLU A 574 -6.14 34.87 -20.65
N GLU A 575 -5.92 35.11 -21.95
CA GLU A 575 -6.90 34.81 -23.01
C GLU A 575 -7.24 33.31 -23.08
N LEU A 576 -6.24 32.44 -22.92
CA LEU A 576 -6.43 30.99 -22.92
C LEU A 576 -7.22 30.54 -21.68
N LEU A 577 -6.98 31.16 -20.52
CA LEU A 577 -7.72 30.94 -19.28
C LEU A 577 -9.21 31.27 -19.41
N GLN A 578 -9.54 32.36 -20.11
CA GLN A 578 -10.93 32.75 -20.35
C GLN A 578 -11.70 31.76 -21.24
N GLN A 579 -10.98 30.96 -22.04
CA GLN A 579 -11.56 29.92 -22.90
C GLN A 579 -11.67 28.55 -22.21
N ALA A 580 -11.18 28.41 -20.97
CA ALA A 580 -11.15 27.14 -20.26
C ALA A 580 -12.56 26.71 -19.74
N PRO A 581 -12.88 25.40 -19.77
CA PRO A 581 -14.08 24.88 -19.11
C PRO A 581 -13.92 25.02 -17.60
N GLY A 582 -14.60 26.01 -17.01
CA GLY A 582 -14.45 26.37 -15.60
C GLY A 582 -13.64 27.66 -15.41
N ILE A 583 -14.17 28.78 -15.91
CA ILE A 583 -13.59 30.14 -15.86
C ILE A 583 -13.14 30.57 -14.44
N GLY A 584 -13.61 29.88 -13.39
CA GLY A 584 -13.35 30.15 -11.99
C GLY A 584 -12.35 29.24 -11.26
N ASP A 585 -11.37 28.66 -11.96
CA ASP A 585 -10.37 27.80 -11.31
C ASP A 585 -9.28 28.59 -10.59
N CYS A 586 -9.32 28.61 -9.26
CA CYS A 586 -8.37 29.35 -8.43
C CYS A 586 -6.90 28.96 -8.67
N VAL A 587 -6.59 27.69 -8.93
CA VAL A 587 -5.21 27.21 -9.08
C VAL A 587 -4.55 27.76 -10.34
N MET A 588 -5.26 27.79 -11.47
CA MET A 588 -4.71 28.31 -12.72
C MET A 588 -4.52 29.83 -12.68
N TRP A 589 -5.46 30.56 -12.06
CA TRP A 589 -5.32 32.00 -11.83
C TRP A 589 -4.18 32.33 -10.86
N SER A 590 -3.97 31.50 -9.83
CA SER A 590 -2.82 31.59 -8.92
C SER A 590 -1.49 31.39 -9.65
N SER A 591 -1.40 30.42 -10.56
CA SER A 591 -0.22 30.19 -11.39
C SER A 591 0.08 31.41 -12.29
N LEU A 592 -0.95 31.98 -12.93
CA LEU A 592 -0.81 33.18 -13.76
C LEU A 592 -0.35 34.39 -12.93
N LEU A 593 -0.90 34.62 -11.74
CA LEU A 593 -0.49 35.71 -10.84
C LEU A 593 0.98 35.57 -10.42
N GLN A 594 1.43 34.35 -10.15
CA GLN A 594 2.83 34.07 -9.85
C GLN A 594 3.74 34.34 -11.07
N SER A 595 3.34 33.96 -12.27
CA SER A 595 4.07 34.31 -13.50
C SER A 595 4.09 35.84 -13.74
N CYS A 596 3.01 36.55 -13.46
CA CYS A 596 2.95 38.02 -13.56
C CYS A 596 3.92 38.70 -12.60
N ARG A 597 4.05 38.17 -11.38
CA ARG A 597 5.07 38.61 -10.41
C ARG A 597 6.48 38.41 -10.95
N ASN A 598 6.78 37.21 -11.48
CA ASN A 598 8.12 36.88 -12.00
C ASN A 598 8.53 37.77 -13.18
N HIS A 599 7.60 38.08 -14.08
CA HIS A 599 7.83 38.90 -15.28
C HIS A 599 7.49 40.39 -15.11
N LYS A 600 7.18 40.83 -13.89
CA LYS A 600 6.85 42.22 -13.55
C LYS A 600 5.72 42.83 -14.39
N ASN A 601 4.69 42.03 -14.72
CA ASN A 601 3.56 42.51 -15.52
C ASN A 601 2.40 42.98 -14.64
N GLU A 602 2.31 44.29 -14.47
CA GLU A 602 1.31 44.91 -13.61
C GLU A 602 -0.12 44.79 -14.16
N MET A 603 -0.30 44.88 -15.48
CA MET A 603 -1.63 44.93 -16.10
C MET A 603 -2.39 43.61 -15.95
N VAL A 604 -1.77 42.49 -16.32
CA VAL A 604 -2.39 41.16 -16.20
C VAL A 604 -2.46 40.75 -14.73
N GLY A 605 -1.42 41.02 -13.95
CA GLY A 605 -1.38 40.61 -12.54
C GLY A 605 -2.44 41.32 -11.66
N ARG A 606 -2.76 42.60 -11.91
CA ARG A 606 -3.87 43.29 -11.21
C ARG A 606 -5.23 42.68 -11.55
N ARG A 607 -5.45 42.24 -12.80
CA ARG A 607 -6.69 41.55 -13.21
C ARG A 607 -6.78 40.16 -12.58
N ALA A 608 -5.69 39.37 -12.64
CA ALA A 608 -5.62 38.04 -12.03
C ALA A 608 -5.83 38.09 -10.51
N ALA A 609 -5.24 39.06 -9.82
CA ALA A 609 -5.43 39.28 -8.38
C ALA A 609 -6.90 39.57 -8.02
N LYS A 610 -7.59 40.39 -8.82
CA LYS A 610 -9.02 40.66 -8.63
C LYS A 610 -9.87 39.41 -8.82
N VAL A 611 -9.64 38.67 -9.91
CA VAL A 611 -10.38 37.43 -10.20
C VAL A 611 -10.19 36.41 -9.06
N LEU A 612 -8.97 36.24 -8.54
CA LEU A 612 -8.70 35.34 -7.42
C LEU A 612 -9.48 35.70 -6.14
N LEU A 613 -9.52 36.99 -5.79
CA LEU A 613 -10.28 37.46 -4.63
C LEU A 613 -11.80 37.28 -4.79
N ASP A 614 -12.31 37.34 -6.02
CA ASP A 614 -13.72 37.12 -6.33
C ASP A 614 -14.08 35.62 -6.31
N LEU A 615 -13.15 34.74 -6.73
CA LEU A 615 -13.35 33.29 -6.79
C LEU A 615 -13.29 32.62 -5.42
N GLU A 616 -12.29 32.97 -4.61
CA GLU A 616 -12.08 32.39 -3.28
C GLU A 616 -12.12 33.47 -2.19
N PRO A 617 -13.26 34.14 -1.97
CA PRO A 617 -13.38 35.26 -1.04
C PRO A 617 -13.23 34.87 0.44
N ARG A 618 -12.99 33.59 0.72
CA ARG A 618 -12.93 32.95 2.04
C ARG A 618 -11.62 32.21 2.30
N ASP A 619 -10.74 32.06 1.31
CA ASP A 619 -9.46 31.37 1.45
C ASP A 619 -8.35 32.36 1.78
N PHE A 620 -7.79 32.26 2.99
CA PHE A 620 -6.70 33.13 3.44
C PHE A 620 -5.42 33.00 2.59
N ALA A 621 -5.14 31.82 2.02
CA ALA A 621 -3.96 31.61 1.17
C ALA A 621 -3.99 32.52 -0.08
N VAL A 622 -5.19 32.70 -0.65
CA VAL A 622 -5.42 33.59 -1.80
C VAL A 622 -5.20 35.06 -1.41
N TYR A 623 -5.71 35.50 -0.27
CA TYR A 623 -5.46 36.86 0.25
C TYR A 623 -3.96 37.11 0.48
N LEU A 624 -3.22 36.12 1.00
CA LEU A 624 -1.79 36.22 1.20
C LEU A 624 -1.02 36.29 -0.13
N GLN A 625 -1.39 35.45 -1.11
CA GLN A 625 -0.78 35.47 -2.44
C GLN A 625 -0.98 36.81 -3.14
N VAL A 626 -2.19 37.36 -3.10
CA VAL A 626 -2.53 38.66 -3.70
C VAL A 626 -1.84 39.81 -2.95
N SER A 627 -1.82 39.78 -1.61
CA SER A 627 -1.09 40.75 -0.79
C SER A 627 0.41 40.76 -1.13
N ASN A 628 1.03 39.59 -1.28
CA ASN A 628 2.44 39.46 -1.68
C ASN A 628 2.71 40.01 -3.08
N TYR A 629 1.78 39.85 -4.03
CA TYR A 629 1.88 40.45 -5.37
C TYR A 629 1.85 41.98 -5.31
N TYR A 630 0.90 42.57 -4.56
CA TYR A 630 0.81 44.03 -4.42
C TYR A 630 2.01 44.64 -3.68
N ALA A 631 2.53 43.95 -2.66
CA ALA A 631 3.78 44.36 -2.01
C ALA A 631 4.96 44.34 -3.00
N TYR A 632 5.04 43.34 -3.87
CA TYR A 632 6.12 43.22 -4.85
C TYR A 632 6.12 44.33 -5.91
N ILE A 633 4.94 44.81 -6.34
CA ILE A 633 4.82 45.95 -7.27
C ILE A 633 4.91 47.32 -6.58
N GLY A 634 5.20 47.35 -5.27
CA GLY A 634 5.42 48.59 -4.50
C GLY A 634 4.16 49.24 -3.91
N GLU A 635 3.00 48.56 -3.99
CA GLU A 635 1.71 49.04 -3.48
C GLU A 635 1.46 48.51 -2.06
N TYR A 636 2.28 48.97 -1.11
CA TYR A 636 2.31 48.45 0.26
C TYR A 636 1.01 48.70 1.04
N ASP A 637 0.36 49.84 0.82
CA ASP A 637 -0.89 50.20 1.50
C ASP A 637 -2.03 49.25 1.11
N LEU A 638 -2.17 48.97 -0.20
CA LEU A 638 -3.15 48.03 -0.72
C LEU A 638 -2.83 46.58 -0.30
N SER A 639 -1.54 46.24 -0.22
CA SER A 639 -1.08 44.94 0.29
C SER A 639 -1.49 44.69 1.74
N MET A 640 -1.33 45.71 2.60
CA MET A 640 -1.74 45.68 4.00
C MET A 640 -3.26 45.57 4.15
N GLU A 641 -4.02 46.37 3.40
CA GLU A 641 -5.48 46.36 3.41
C GLU A 641 -6.06 44.99 3.03
N ILE A 642 -5.51 44.36 1.98
CA ILE A 642 -5.92 43.02 1.53
C ILE A 642 -5.60 41.97 2.61
N ARG A 643 -4.42 42.06 3.24
CA ARG A 643 -4.00 41.14 4.31
C ARG A 643 -4.90 41.23 5.55
N GLU A 644 -5.22 42.45 5.99
CA GLU A 644 -6.13 42.67 7.12
C GLU A 644 -7.55 42.17 6.83
N THR A 645 -8.04 42.39 5.61
CA THR A 645 -9.36 41.92 5.18
C THR A 645 -9.45 40.39 5.22
N GLY A 646 -8.39 39.69 4.80
CA GLY A 646 -8.29 38.22 4.90
C GLY A 646 -8.32 37.71 6.36
N ILE A 647 -7.61 38.40 7.27
CA ILE A 647 -7.59 38.05 8.70
C ILE A 647 -8.98 38.23 9.33
N ARG A 648 -9.65 39.37 9.09
CA ARG A 648 -10.98 39.65 9.65
C ARG A 648 -12.02 38.61 9.21
N ARG A 649 -12.01 38.18 7.95
CA ARG A 649 -12.96 37.19 7.41
C ARG A 649 -12.72 35.77 7.94
N THR A 650 -11.48 35.44 8.28
CA THR A 650 -11.10 34.11 8.82
C THR A 650 -11.45 33.99 10.30
N MET A 651 -11.30 35.08 11.09
CA MET A 651 -11.60 35.07 12.53
C MET A 651 -13.09 34.88 12.87
N THR A 652 -14.01 35.36 12.04
CA THR A 652 -15.46 35.27 12.30
C THR A 652 -15.99 33.83 12.33
N ARG A 653 -15.24 32.85 11.80
CA ARG A 653 -15.66 31.45 11.71
C ARG A 653 -15.14 30.54 12.83
N ARG A 654 -14.07 30.93 13.54
CA ARG A 654 -13.55 30.12 14.67
C ARG A 654 -14.49 30.07 15.89
N ILE A 655 -15.57 30.85 15.90
CA ILE A 655 -16.55 30.91 17.00
C ILE A 655 -17.75 29.95 16.78
N THR A 656 -17.92 29.32 15.62
CA THR A 656 -19.06 28.39 15.38
C THR A 656 -18.69 27.17 14.54
N GLY A 657 -18.46 26.02 15.23
CA GLY A 657 -18.54 24.68 14.65
C GLY A 657 -17.23 23.86 14.68
N ARG A 658 -17.24 22.73 15.42
CA ARG A 658 -16.24 21.65 15.32
C ARG A 658 -16.59 20.72 14.16
N SER A 659 -15.64 20.45 13.27
CA SER A 659 -15.47 19.18 12.54
C SER A 659 -14.28 19.30 11.57
N PHE A 660 -13.29 18.43 11.73
CA PHE A 660 -12.15 18.23 10.82
C PHE A 660 -12.65 17.67 9.48
N VAL A 661 -12.30 18.35 8.37
CA VAL A 661 -12.23 17.78 7.01
C VAL A 661 -11.10 18.51 6.27
N GLU A 662 -10.14 17.73 5.77
CA GLU A 662 -9.07 18.12 4.84
C GLU A 662 -9.61 18.77 3.56
N ILE A 663 -8.87 19.72 3.00
CA ILE A 663 -8.97 20.06 1.58
C ILE A 663 -7.58 19.88 0.95
N VAL A 664 -7.45 18.81 0.15
CA VAL A 664 -6.33 18.54 -0.73
C VAL A 664 -6.44 19.45 -1.96
N GLY A 665 -5.44 20.29 -2.20
CA GLY A 665 -5.32 21.12 -3.40
C GLY A 665 -3.90 21.09 -3.96
N HIS A 666 -3.63 20.20 -4.92
CA HIS A 666 -2.38 20.19 -5.69
C HIS A 666 -2.32 21.36 -6.68
N GLY A 667 -1.21 22.11 -6.69
CA GLY A 667 -0.84 23.09 -7.71
C GLY A 667 0.57 23.65 -7.47
N VAL A 668 1.43 23.57 -8.49
CA VAL A 668 2.89 23.75 -8.43
C VAL A 668 3.32 25.23 -8.49
N ALA A 669 4.45 25.53 -7.82
CA ALA A 669 5.29 26.73 -7.87
C ALA A 669 5.00 27.89 -6.89
N GLY A 670 5.62 27.82 -5.71
CA GLY A 670 5.78 28.91 -4.76
C GLY A 670 7.04 28.82 -3.89
N ASN A 671 8.14 28.29 -4.45
CA ASN A 671 9.41 28.09 -3.74
C ASN A 671 10.06 29.43 -3.35
N MET A 672 9.70 29.95 -2.18
CA MET A 672 10.50 30.82 -1.28
C MET A 672 9.65 31.37 -0.13
N VAL A 673 8.31 31.35 -0.24
CA VAL A 673 7.39 31.67 0.87
C VAL A 673 6.68 30.41 1.38
N TYR A 674 6.50 29.40 0.52
CA TYR A 674 5.96 28.09 0.89
C TYR A 674 6.87 27.29 1.82
N ASP A 675 8.19 27.52 1.83
CA ASP A 675 9.08 26.86 2.80
C ASP A 675 8.77 27.28 4.25
N LYS A 676 8.23 28.49 4.49
CA LYS A 676 7.91 28.95 5.85
C LYS A 676 6.53 28.50 6.35
N LEU A 677 5.61 28.10 5.46
CA LEU A 677 4.26 27.63 5.82
C LEU A 677 4.06 26.12 5.64
N GLY A 678 4.72 25.47 4.67
CA GLY A 678 4.75 24.01 4.54
C GLY A 678 5.42 23.33 5.73
N MET A 679 6.33 24.04 6.42
CA MET A 679 6.87 23.63 7.71
C MET A 679 5.82 23.47 8.82
N LEU A 680 4.71 24.22 8.77
CA LEU A 680 3.60 24.04 9.71
C LEU A 680 2.78 22.81 9.32
N GLU A 681 2.54 22.55 8.04
CA GLU A 681 1.79 21.37 7.55
C GLU A 681 2.48 20.04 7.89
N ASP A 682 3.80 19.93 7.69
CA ASP A 682 4.56 18.70 8.04
C ASP A 682 4.62 18.44 9.56
N LEU A 683 4.48 19.48 10.38
CA LEU A 683 4.43 19.35 11.84
C LEU A 683 3.00 19.15 12.37
N GLU A 684 1.98 19.68 11.67
CA GLU A 684 0.55 19.54 11.99
C GLU A 684 -0.04 18.17 11.58
N THR A 685 0.54 17.47 10.61
CA THR A 685 0.10 16.11 10.20
C THR A 685 0.46 15.01 11.21
N VAL A 686 1.31 15.29 12.20
CA VAL A 686 1.73 14.32 13.23
C VAL A 686 0.84 14.41 14.46
N ASP A 687 -0.47 14.26 14.28
CA ASP A 687 -1.39 14.23 15.42
C ASP A 687 -1.26 12.90 16.20
N ILE A 688 -1.54 12.98 17.49
CA ILE A 688 -1.57 11.83 18.39
C ILE A 688 -3.02 11.36 18.43
N GLU A 689 -3.31 10.24 17.74
CA GLU A 689 -4.61 9.60 17.80
C GLU A 689 -5.01 9.33 19.25
N ASP A 690 -6.18 9.86 19.67
CA ASP A 690 -6.82 9.56 20.95
C ASP A 690 -7.45 8.16 20.91
N GLY A 691 -6.64 7.15 20.63
CA GLY A 691 -7.01 5.75 20.75
C GLY A 691 -6.93 5.32 22.21
N VAL A 692 -7.95 5.63 23.01
CA VAL A 692 -8.20 4.91 24.26
C VAL A 692 -8.69 3.51 23.88
N GLU A 693 -7.78 2.61 23.52
CA GLU A 693 -8.07 1.17 23.59
C GLU A 693 -8.37 0.87 25.06
N GLY A 694 -9.65 0.68 25.39
CA GLY A 694 -10.07 0.24 26.70
C GLY A 694 -9.36 -1.07 27.03
N PHE A 695 -8.51 -1.05 28.06
CA PHE A 695 -7.98 -2.26 28.65
C PHE A 695 -9.10 -2.96 29.40
N ASP A 696 -9.62 -4.05 28.83
CA ASP A 696 -10.26 -5.07 29.65
C ASP A 696 -9.17 -5.67 30.55
N VAL A 697 -9.15 -5.23 31.81
CA VAL A 697 -8.37 -5.89 32.86
C VAL A 697 -8.83 -7.35 32.88
N PRO A 698 -7.95 -8.34 32.67
CA PRO A 698 -8.37 -9.73 32.68
C PRO A 698 -8.95 -10.07 34.06
N SER A 699 -10.27 -10.21 34.15
CA SER A 699 -10.88 -10.86 35.30
C SER A 699 -10.46 -12.33 35.23
N TRP A 700 -9.79 -12.83 36.26
CA TRP A 700 -9.26 -14.19 36.36
C TRP A 700 -10.32 -15.29 36.50
N THR A 701 -11.48 -15.11 35.87
CA THR A 701 -12.59 -16.06 35.88
C THR A 701 -13.43 -15.91 34.61
N SER A 702 -13.08 -16.62 33.53
CA SER A 702 -14.04 -17.53 32.88
C SER A 702 -13.35 -18.40 31.83
N GLU A 703 -13.71 -19.68 31.89
CA GLU A 703 -13.28 -20.75 31.02
C GLU A 703 -13.73 -20.49 29.57
N ARG A 704 -12.77 -20.22 28.66
CA ARG A 704 -12.81 -20.64 27.23
C ARG A 704 -11.60 -20.23 26.36
N GLY A 705 -10.49 -19.80 26.96
CA GLY A 705 -9.23 -19.59 26.24
C GLY A 705 -8.04 -19.48 27.19
N GLY A 706 -7.69 -20.57 27.87
CA GLY A 706 -6.76 -20.56 29.00
C GLY A 706 -5.40 -19.95 28.66
N GLN A 707 -5.06 -18.85 29.35
CA GLN A 707 -3.67 -18.39 29.47
C GLN A 707 -2.89 -19.36 30.34
N VAL A 708 -1.63 -19.63 30.00
CA VAL A 708 -0.77 -20.52 30.78
C VAL A 708 -0.01 -19.71 31.81
N LEU A 709 -0.41 -19.79 33.07
CA LEU A 709 0.24 -19.05 34.15
C LEU A 709 1.58 -19.70 34.53
N VAL A 710 2.65 -18.92 34.47
CA VAL A 710 4.01 -19.31 34.86
C VAL A 710 4.44 -18.42 36.01
N ASN A 711 4.13 -18.86 37.23
CA ASN A 711 4.41 -18.12 38.47
C ASN A 711 5.84 -18.42 38.95
N VAL A 712 6.65 -17.38 39.20
CA VAL A 712 8.04 -17.51 39.68
C VAL A 712 8.17 -18.32 40.98
N ASP A 713 7.15 -18.30 41.85
CA ASP A 713 7.11 -19.09 43.08
C ASP A 713 7.11 -20.60 42.81
N SER A 714 6.48 -21.02 41.71
CA SER A 714 6.44 -22.43 41.29
C SER A 714 7.81 -22.95 40.85
N PHE A 715 8.77 -22.04 40.61
CA PHE A 715 10.16 -22.36 40.25
C PHE A 715 11.12 -22.18 41.43
N GLY A 716 10.60 -22.02 42.66
CA GLY A 716 11.38 -21.99 43.89
C GLY A 716 11.81 -20.60 44.34
N ALA A 717 11.18 -19.52 43.85
CA ALA A 717 11.42 -18.17 44.35
C ALA A 717 10.93 -18.03 45.82
N VAL A 718 11.76 -17.43 46.67
CA VAL A 718 11.53 -17.21 48.10
C VAL A 718 10.86 -15.86 48.35
N GLY A 719 11.14 -14.82 47.56
CA GLY A 719 10.37 -13.58 47.61
C GLY A 719 10.41 -12.83 48.96
N ASP A 720 11.52 -12.94 49.69
CA ASP A 720 11.78 -12.29 50.99
C ASP A 720 12.64 -11.00 50.89
N GLY A 721 13.12 -10.67 49.68
CA GLY A 721 13.99 -9.53 49.38
C GLY A 721 15.47 -9.74 49.70
N VAL A 722 15.85 -10.94 50.16
CA VAL A 722 17.20 -11.26 50.65
C VAL A 722 17.78 -12.50 49.96
N SER A 723 16.97 -13.52 49.75
CA SER A 723 17.33 -14.76 49.07
C SER A 723 17.49 -14.52 47.56
N ASP A 724 18.55 -15.07 46.96
CA ASP A 724 18.78 -14.93 45.51
C ASP A 724 17.77 -15.75 44.70
N ASP A 725 16.79 -15.06 44.12
CA ASP A 725 15.68 -15.63 43.34
C ASP A 725 15.99 -15.73 41.84
N THR A 726 17.21 -15.35 41.42
CA THR A 726 17.59 -15.24 40.00
C THR A 726 17.35 -16.53 39.22
N LYS A 727 17.74 -17.68 39.79
CA LYS A 727 17.58 -18.97 39.11
C LYS A 727 16.11 -19.35 38.91
N ALA A 728 15.24 -19.00 39.87
CA ALA A 728 13.80 -19.23 39.74
C ALA A 728 13.22 -18.38 38.61
N PHE A 729 13.61 -17.10 38.52
CA PHE A 729 13.21 -16.19 37.44
C PHE A 729 13.68 -16.68 36.06
N VAL A 730 14.92 -17.13 35.93
CA VAL A 730 15.46 -17.66 34.65
C VAL A 730 14.71 -18.92 34.21
N ASN A 731 14.43 -19.84 35.13
CA ASN A 731 13.69 -21.06 34.81
C ASN A 731 12.22 -20.79 34.46
N ALA A 732 11.57 -19.89 35.21
CA ALA A 732 10.22 -19.42 34.91
C ALA A 732 10.17 -18.73 33.54
N TRP A 733 11.13 -17.87 33.23
CA TRP A 733 11.23 -17.20 31.94
C TRP A 733 11.40 -18.20 30.80
N SER A 734 12.32 -19.16 30.94
CA SER A 734 12.55 -20.17 29.91
C SER A 734 11.29 -21.00 29.64
N THR A 735 10.45 -21.22 30.65
CA THR A 735 9.16 -21.92 30.49
C THR A 735 8.12 -21.02 29.82
N ALA A 736 7.96 -19.78 30.32
CA ALA A 736 6.99 -18.83 29.80
C ALA A 736 7.28 -18.46 28.34
N CYS A 737 8.53 -18.15 28.01
CA CYS A 737 8.95 -17.75 26.68
C CYS A 737 8.75 -18.87 25.64
N ASN A 738 8.83 -20.14 26.03
CA ASN A 738 8.57 -21.28 25.13
C ASN A 738 7.09 -21.72 25.08
N THR A 739 6.20 -21.03 25.78
CA THR A 739 4.79 -21.42 25.93
C THR A 739 3.87 -20.38 25.28
N THR A 740 3.01 -20.81 24.36
CA THR A 740 2.02 -19.92 23.71
C THR A 740 1.01 -19.39 24.72
N LYS A 741 0.66 -18.10 24.65
CA LYS A 741 -0.29 -17.44 25.56
C LYS A 741 0.11 -17.55 27.05
N ALA A 742 1.41 -17.53 27.33
CA ALA A 742 1.91 -17.58 28.70
C ALA A 742 1.77 -16.24 29.43
N VAL A 743 1.58 -16.32 30.74
CA VAL A 743 1.68 -15.20 31.68
C VAL A 743 2.86 -15.47 32.60
N PHE A 744 3.97 -14.75 32.41
CA PHE A 744 5.08 -14.74 33.35
C PHE A 744 4.70 -13.86 34.54
N LEU A 745 4.37 -14.47 35.69
CA LEU A 745 3.83 -13.77 36.84
C LEU A 745 4.87 -13.59 37.95
N VAL A 746 5.10 -12.34 38.34
CA VAL A 746 5.74 -11.93 39.60
C VAL A 746 4.62 -11.51 40.57
N PRO A 747 4.27 -12.35 41.56
CA PRO A 747 3.03 -12.16 42.32
C PRO A 747 3.14 -11.04 43.37
N PRO A 748 2.00 -10.42 43.74
CA PRO A 748 1.96 -9.28 44.67
C PRO A 748 2.34 -9.67 46.10
N GLY A 749 2.75 -8.67 46.90
CA GLY A 749 3.00 -8.82 48.33
C GLY A 749 4.35 -9.45 48.71
N ARG A 750 5.22 -9.73 47.73
CA ARG A 750 6.55 -10.33 47.92
C ARG A 750 7.63 -9.49 47.25
N GLN A 751 8.87 -9.64 47.71
CA GLN A 751 10.05 -8.93 47.19
C GLN A 751 11.09 -9.93 46.70
N TYR A 752 11.50 -9.87 45.44
CA TYR A 752 12.40 -10.86 44.86
C TYR A 752 13.76 -10.23 44.59
N LEU A 753 14.82 -10.73 45.24
CA LEU A 753 16.17 -10.29 44.95
C LEU A 753 16.67 -10.98 43.68
N VAL A 754 16.84 -10.22 42.60
CA VAL A 754 17.25 -10.75 41.29
C VAL A 754 18.55 -10.10 40.86
N ASN A 755 19.59 -10.89 40.63
CA ASN A 755 20.87 -10.44 40.07
C ASN A 755 20.73 -10.01 38.59
N ALA A 756 21.77 -9.36 38.06
CA ALA A 756 21.86 -9.00 36.64
C ALA A 756 21.52 -10.18 35.72
N THR A 757 20.44 -10.04 34.92
CA THR A 757 19.85 -11.13 34.16
C THR A 757 19.37 -10.66 32.79
N LYS A 758 19.60 -11.51 31.77
CA LYS A 758 19.10 -11.33 30.41
C LYS A 758 17.97 -12.29 30.11
N PHE A 759 16.80 -11.75 29.80
CA PHE A 759 15.61 -12.46 29.37
C PHE A 759 15.50 -12.36 27.84
N LYS A 760 15.96 -13.39 27.15
CA LYS A 760 16.06 -13.41 25.68
C LYS A 760 14.91 -14.18 25.06
N GLY A 761 14.33 -13.61 24.00
CA GLY A 761 13.47 -14.29 23.04
C GLY A 761 14.23 -14.88 21.84
N PRO A 762 13.53 -15.22 20.74
CA PRO A 762 12.10 -15.00 20.51
C PRO A 762 11.24 -15.89 21.41
N CYS A 763 10.10 -15.35 21.86
CA CYS A 763 9.12 -16.07 22.65
C CYS A 763 7.93 -16.51 21.78
N ALA A 764 7.23 -17.55 22.20
CA ALA A 764 5.98 -17.98 21.60
C ALA A 764 4.88 -16.90 21.70
N ASP A 765 3.95 -16.89 20.74
CA ASP A 765 2.98 -15.81 20.58
C ASP A 765 2.16 -15.50 21.84
N LYS A 766 1.91 -14.19 22.05
CA LYS A 766 1.05 -13.61 23.10
C LYS A 766 1.56 -13.81 24.53
N LEU A 767 2.85 -13.58 24.77
CA LEU A 767 3.44 -13.54 26.11
C LEU A 767 3.02 -12.26 26.86
N ILE A 768 2.53 -12.43 28.08
CA ILE A 768 2.27 -11.35 29.04
C ILE A 768 3.29 -11.47 30.17
N ILE A 769 3.97 -10.37 30.50
CA ILE A 769 4.86 -10.24 31.64
C ILE A 769 4.11 -9.45 32.70
N GLN A 770 3.58 -10.15 33.70
CA GLN A 770 2.79 -9.55 34.77
C GLN A 770 3.64 -9.33 36.01
N ILE A 771 3.91 -8.05 36.33
CA ILE A 771 4.70 -7.64 37.49
C ILE A 771 3.78 -6.98 38.50
N ASP A 772 3.31 -7.75 39.47
CA ASP A 772 2.48 -7.27 40.58
C ASP A 772 3.25 -7.18 41.91
N GLY A 773 4.33 -7.95 42.04
CA GLY A 773 5.27 -7.93 43.17
C GLY A 773 6.37 -6.87 43.05
N THR A 774 7.35 -6.95 43.95
CA THR A 774 8.55 -6.11 43.89
C THR A 774 9.75 -6.93 43.42
N ILE A 775 10.47 -6.48 42.41
CA ILE A 775 11.78 -7.01 42.02
C ILE A 775 12.84 -6.04 42.54
N VAL A 776 13.82 -6.53 43.31
CA VAL A 776 14.84 -5.72 43.97
C VAL A 776 16.22 -6.10 43.45
N ALA A 777 17.05 -5.10 43.16
CA ALA A 777 18.43 -5.32 42.75
C ALA A 777 19.36 -5.51 43.96
N PRO A 778 20.47 -6.25 43.80
CA PRO A 778 21.60 -6.20 44.73
C PRO A 778 22.07 -4.75 44.91
N ASP A 779 22.24 -4.34 46.16
CA ASP A 779 22.61 -2.96 46.50
C ASP A 779 24.12 -2.72 46.43
N GLU A 780 24.94 -3.76 46.59
CA GLU A 780 26.39 -3.66 46.73
C GLU A 780 27.13 -3.65 45.38
N PRO A 781 27.75 -2.54 44.94
CA PRO A 781 28.41 -2.46 43.65
C PRO A 781 29.57 -3.44 43.46
N ALA A 782 30.25 -3.81 44.55
CA ALA A 782 31.36 -4.77 44.52
C ALA A 782 30.92 -6.20 44.15
N ASN A 783 29.64 -6.53 44.36
CA ASN A 783 29.09 -7.85 44.09
C ASN A 783 28.45 -7.95 42.70
N TRP A 784 28.46 -6.88 41.91
CA TRP A 784 27.83 -6.85 40.59
C TRP A 784 28.61 -7.67 39.56
N ASP A 785 27.91 -8.40 38.69
CA ASP A 785 28.56 -9.19 37.64
C ASP A 785 29.33 -8.28 36.66
N PRO A 786 30.67 -8.39 36.56
CA PRO A 786 31.46 -7.58 35.64
C PRO A 786 31.11 -7.82 34.17
N LYS A 787 30.53 -8.98 33.81
CA LYS A 787 30.06 -9.25 32.44
C LYS A 787 28.80 -8.47 32.08
N LEU A 788 28.04 -8.03 33.09
CA LEU A 788 26.80 -7.28 32.96
C LEU A 788 26.90 -5.92 33.67
N ALA A 789 28.08 -5.29 33.62
CA ALA A 789 28.39 -4.07 34.37
C ALA A 789 27.42 -2.89 34.13
N ARG A 790 26.68 -2.89 33.01
CA ARG A 790 25.74 -1.81 32.62
C ARG A 790 24.28 -2.26 32.57
N LEU A 791 23.96 -3.51 32.88
CA LEU A 791 22.62 -4.07 32.69
C LEU A 791 22.15 -4.78 33.96
N TRP A 792 20.89 -4.55 34.34
CA TRP A 792 20.20 -5.33 35.37
C TRP A 792 19.13 -6.25 34.77
N LEU A 793 17.93 -5.75 34.44
CA LEU A 793 16.87 -6.53 33.81
C LEU A 793 16.81 -6.21 32.31
N ASP A 794 17.39 -7.08 31.50
CA ASP A 794 17.52 -6.90 30.05
C ASP A 794 16.58 -7.85 29.30
N PHE A 795 15.52 -7.31 28.71
CA PHE A 795 14.58 -8.05 27.87
C PHE A 795 14.90 -7.80 26.40
N SER A 796 15.20 -8.85 25.65
CA SER A 796 15.62 -8.69 24.25
C SER A 796 14.99 -9.67 23.29
N LYS A 797 14.86 -9.25 22.01
CA LYS A 797 14.29 -10.05 20.92
C LYS A 797 12.83 -10.47 21.17
N LEU A 798 12.03 -9.55 21.69
CA LEU A 798 10.61 -9.77 21.94
C LEU A 798 9.76 -9.31 20.75
N ASN A 799 8.64 -10.00 20.51
CA ASN A 799 7.66 -9.64 19.49
C ASN A 799 6.24 -9.70 20.09
N GLY A 800 5.50 -8.58 20.07
CA GLY A 800 4.11 -8.54 20.50
C GLY A 800 3.89 -8.79 22.01
N VAL A 801 4.87 -8.45 22.86
CA VAL A 801 4.84 -8.73 24.30
C VAL A 801 4.22 -7.58 25.09
N ILE A 802 3.45 -7.91 26.14
CA ILE A 802 2.80 -6.94 27.02
C ILE A 802 3.39 -7.04 28.43
N PHE A 803 3.94 -5.95 28.95
CA PHE A 803 4.27 -5.77 30.36
C PHE A 803 3.09 -5.09 31.06
N LEU A 804 2.55 -5.72 32.10
CA LEU A 804 1.38 -5.23 32.84
C LEU A 804 1.57 -5.44 34.34
N GLY A 805 0.95 -4.60 35.15
CA GLY A 805 0.86 -4.78 36.60
C GLY A 805 1.25 -3.52 37.35
N ASN A 806 0.89 -3.46 38.63
CA ASN A 806 1.16 -2.30 39.51
C ASN A 806 2.39 -2.53 40.41
N GLY A 807 3.23 -3.51 40.05
CA GLY A 807 4.43 -3.88 40.80
C GLY A 807 5.57 -2.87 40.67
N VAL A 808 6.65 -3.18 41.38
CA VAL A 808 7.79 -2.26 41.57
C VAL A 808 9.09 -2.93 41.12
N ILE A 809 9.88 -2.22 40.33
CA ILE A 809 11.28 -2.54 40.01
C ILE A 809 12.15 -1.57 40.80
N ASP A 810 12.82 -2.05 41.85
CA ASP A 810 13.66 -1.24 42.75
C ASP A 810 15.14 -1.50 42.48
N GLY A 811 15.84 -0.51 41.92
CA GLY A 811 17.25 -0.62 41.57
C GLY A 811 18.22 -0.49 42.74
N SER A 812 17.78 -0.23 43.97
CA SER A 812 18.66 -0.16 45.15
C SER A 812 19.87 0.79 44.97
N GLY A 813 19.71 1.90 44.25
CA GLY A 813 20.80 2.74 43.74
C GLY A 813 21.62 3.54 44.76
N SER A 814 21.22 3.60 46.03
CA SER A 814 21.83 4.50 47.04
C SER A 814 23.36 4.38 47.18
N LYS A 815 23.88 3.15 47.24
CA LYS A 815 25.33 2.88 47.31
C LYS A 815 26.04 3.19 45.99
N TRP A 816 25.39 2.93 44.85
CA TRP A 816 25.90 3.29 43.53
C TRP A 816 26.07 4.81 43.38
N TRP A 817 25.08 5.58 43.83
CA TRP A 817 25.15 7.04 43.82
C TRP A 817 26.24 7.57 44.75
N ALA A 818 26.42 6.98 45.94
CA ALA A 818 27.49 7.34 46.86
C ALA A 818 28.90 7.06 46.29
N ALA A 819 29.04 6.00 45.49
CA ALA A 819 30.28 5.63 44.82
C ALA A 819 30.54 6.45 43.53
N SER A 820 29.54 7.18 43.00
CA SER A 820 29.64 7.89 41.73
C SER A 820 30.67 9.03 41.77
N CYS A 821 31.47 9.14 40.70
CA CYS A 821 32.39 10.27 40.53
C CYS A 821 31.66 11.62 40.39
N LYS A 822 30.37 11.61 40.04
CA LYS A 822 29.54 12.82 39.95
C LYS A 822 29.12 13.35 41.33
N LYS A 823 29.08 12.49 42.37
CA LYS A 823 28.93 12.93 43.77
C LYS A 823 30.29 13.21 44.44
N ASN A 824 31.30 12.39 44.18
CA ASN A 824 32.66 12.60 44.69
C ASN A 824 33.70 12.50 43.57
N LYS A 825 34.25 13.63 43.13
CA LYS A 825 35.21 13.72 42.02
C LYS A 825 36.52 12.94 42.24
N SER A 826 36.84 12.55 43.48
CA SER A 826 37.99 11.69 43.79
C SER A 826 37.77 10.22 43.41
N ASN A 827 36.52 9.79 43.19
CA ASN A 827 36.20 8.43 42.77
C ASN A 827 36.41 8.25 41.25
N PRO A 828 36.79 7.04 40.79
CA PRO A 828 36.86 6.75 39.37
C PRO A 828 35.47 6.81 38.73
N CYS A 829 35.35 7.47 37.57
CA CYS A 829 34.10 7.49 36.82
C CYS A 829 33.81 6.13 36.18
N LYS A 830 33.00 5.32 36.88
CA LYS A 830 32.51 4.03 36.41
C LYS A 830 31.02 4.13 36.10
N GLY A 831 30.59 3.42 35.06
CA GLY A 831 29.17 3.24 34.76
C GLY A 831 28.47 2.38 35.81
N ALA A 832 27.16 2.52 35.87
CA ALA A 832 26.30 1.70 36.71
C ALA A 832 25.18 1.03 35.87
N PRO A 833 24.50 0.03 36.42
CA PRO A 833 23.46 -0.70 35.70
C PRO A 833 22.22 0.15 35.39
N THR A 834 21.63 -0.09 34.22
CA THR A 834 20.26 0.33 33.92
C THR A 834 19.27 -0.65 34.56
N ALA A 835 18.19 -0.13 35.15
CA ALA A 835 17.24 -0.97 35.87
C ALA A 835 16.41 -1.87 34.94
N LEU A 836 15.73 -1.29 33.95
CA LEU A 836 14.98 -2.01 32.93
C LEU A 836 15.45 -1.63 31.53
N THR A 837 15.79 -2.63 30.72
CA THR A 837 16.16 -2.46 29.30
C THR A 837 15.25 -3.30 28.43
N ILE A 838 14.68 -2.70 27.38
CA ILE A 838 14.03 -3.40 26.28
C ILE A 838 14.88 -3.17 25.02
N ASP A 839 15.42 -4.26 24.49
CA ASP A 839 16.39 -4.24 23.39
C ASP A 839 15.88 -5.06 22.19
N SER A 840 16.09 -4.56 20.96
CA SER A 840 15.94 -5.35 19.73
C SER A 840 14.57 -6.01 19.63
N SER A 841 13.50 -5.28 19.98
CA SER A 841 12.15 -5.82 20.15
C SER A 841 11.11 -5.04 19.36
N THR A 842 10.01 -5.68 18.99
CA THR A 842 8.92 -5.07 18.22
C THR A 842 7.54 -5.29 18.84
N GLY A 843 6.65 -4.31 18.74
CA GLY A 843 5.26 -4.43 19.22
C GLY A 843 5.14 -4.59 20.73
N VAL A 844 6.00 -3.92 21.50
CA VAL A 844 6.03 -4.05 22.97
C VAL A 844 5.10 -3.02 23.61
N LYS A 845 4.21 -3.46 24.50
CA LYS A 845 3.36 -2.58 25.31
C LYS A 845 3.79 -2.64 26.78
N VAL A 846 3.95 -1.51 27.46
CA VAL A 846 4.29 -1.43 28.89
C VAL A 846 3.29 -0.55 29.60
N THR A 847 2.63 -1.08 30.64
CA THR A 847 1.65 -0.31 31.39
C THR A 847 1.62 -0.58 32.89
N GLY A 848 1.44 0.47 33.69
CA GLY A 848 1.15 0.40 35.13
C GLY A 848 2.33 0.20 36.07
N ILE A 849 3.51 -0.16 35.56
CA ILE A 849 4.66 -0.51 36.40
C ILE A 849 5.34 0.71 37.04
N THR A 850 5.92 0.51 38.22
CA THR A 850 6.75 1.51 38.91
C THR A 850 8.22 1.13 38.86
N ILE A 851 9.09 2.05 38.45
CA ILE A 851 10.55 1.88 38.48
C ILE A 851 11.14 2.92 39.44
N LYS A 852 11.90 2.50 40.44
CA LYS A 852 12.44 3.41 41.44
C LYS A 852 13.88 3.11 41.82
N ASN A 853 14.57 4.13 42.33
CA ASN A 853 15.94 4.06 42.84
C ASN A 853 16.93 3.35 41.89
N SER A 854 16.85 3.61 40.59
CA SER A 854 17.74 2.97 39.63
C SER A 854 19.20 3.37 39.87
N GLN A 855 20.12 2.43 39.66
CA GLN A 855 21.55 2.64 39.89
C GLN A 855 22.12 3.70 38.94
N GLN A 856 21.64 3.70 37.69
CA GLN A 856 21.87 4.76 36.69
C GLN A 856 20.55 5.05 35.96
N MET A 857 20.35 4.58 34.73
CA MET A 857 19.13 4.83 33.96
C MET A 857 17.97 3.96 34.47
N ASN A 858 16.74 4.49 34.46
CA ASN A 858 15.56 3.76 34.94
C ASN A 858 15.01 2.82 33.87
N PHE A 859 14.73 3.35 32.68
CA PHE A 859 14.14 2.57 31.61
C PHE A 859 14.77 2.92 30.26
N VAL A 860 15.43 1.94 29.61
CA VAL A 860 16.04 2.08 28.28
C VAL A 860 15.24 1.33 27.24
N ILE A 861 14.97 1.99 26.12
CA ILE A 861 14.43 1.42 24.88
C ILE A 861 15.51 1.56 23.81
N THR A 862 16.02 0.43 23.30
CA THR A 862 17.12 0.41 22.34
C THR A 862 16.84 -0.56 21.19
N ARG A 863 17.13 -0.15 19.94
CA ARG A 863 16.92 -1.00 18.74
C ARG A 863 15.49 -1.54 18.60
N CYS A 864 14.49 -0.79 19.05
CA CYS A 864 13.10 -1.24 19.06
C CYS A 864 12.23 -0.57 17.98
N ASN A 865 11.15 -1.24 17.60
CA ASN A 865 10.11 -0.69 16.74
C ASN A 865 8.73 -0.87 17.38
N SER A 866 7.83 0.12 17.30
CA SER A 866 6.46 0.02 17.81
C SER A 866 6.41 -0.32 19.31
N VAL A 867 6.86 0.62 20.14
CA VAL A 867 6.82 0.50 21.61
C VAL A 867 5.81 1.48 22.18
N ARG A 868 4.86 1.00 23.00
CA ARG A 868 3.85 1.84 23.66
C ARG A 868 4.01 1.77 25.18
N ILE A 869 4.17 2.92 25.82
CA ILE A 869 4.33 3.06 27.26
C ILE A 869 3.21 3.94 27.78
N SER A 870 2.45 3.46 28.77
CA SER A 870 1.39 4.23 29.42
C SER A 870 1.37 4.01 30.94
N ASN A 871 1.01 5.04 31.71
CA ASN A 871 0.83 4.91 33.17
C ASN A 871 2.08 4.36 33.90
N VAL A 872 3.29 4.69 33.42
CA VAL A 872 4.53 4.30 34.10
C VAL A 872 4.94 5.37 35.10
N LEU A 873 5.32 4.94 36.30
CA LEU A 873 5.86 5.80 37.35
C LEU A 873 7.35 5.56 37.50
N VAL A 874 8.16 6.59 37.27
CA VAL A 874 9.59 6.58 37.58
C VAL A 874 9.86 7.50 38.77
N SER A 875 10.56 6.99 39.79
CA SER A 875 10.87 7.76 41.01
C SER A 875 12.27 7.49 41.53
N SER A 876 13.16 8.47 41.35
CA SER A 876 14.48 8.51 41.97
C SER A 876 14.72 9.90 42.58
N PRO A 877 15.59 10.05 43.60
CA PRO A 877 15.91 11.35 44.19
C PRO A 877 16.42 12.35 43.15
N GLY A 878 16.07 13.64 43.30
CA GLY A 878 16.49 14.69 42.37
C GLY A 878 18.00 14.96 42.34
N ASP A 879 18.75 14.44 43.32
CA ASP A 879 20.20 14.50 43.42
C ASP A 879 20.89 13.17 43.04
N SER A 880 20.13 12.21 42.47
CA SER A 880 20.68 10.95 42.00
C SER A 880 21.45 11.15 40.68
N PRO A 881 22.75 10.78 40.62
CA PRO A 881 23.59 11.11 39.48
C PRO A 881 23.29 10.21 38.25
N ASN A 882 23.15 10.83 37.07
CA ASN A 882 22.96 10.15 35.78
C ASN A 882 21.74 9.23 35.73
N THR A 883 20.66 9.60 36.40
CA THR A 883 19.42 8.83 36.41
C THR A 883 18.44 9.34 35.35
N ASP A 884 18.64 8.94 34.09
CA ASP A 884 17.63 9.21 33.06
C ASP A 884 16.34 8.42 33.38
N GLY A 885 15.19 9.03 33.17
CA GLY A 885 13.88 8.41 33.38
C GLY A 885 13.60 7.37 32.29
N ILE A 886 13.21 7.84 31.11
CA ILE A 886 13.04 7.00 29.92
C ILE A 886 14.04 7.42 28.85
N HIS A 887 14.95 6.51 28.51
CA HIS A 887 16.01 6.71 27.54
C HIS A 887 15.72 5.95 26.25
N ILE A 888 15.66 6.66 25.12
CA ILE A 888 15.29 6.14 23.81
C ILE A 888 16.46 6.31 22.85
N THR A 889 16.93 5.21 22.26
CA THR A 889 18.04 5.18 21.31
C THR A 889 17.79 4.16 20.20
N GLU A 890 18.22 4.43 18.97
CA GLU A 890 18.14 3.50 17.84
C GLU A 890 16.73 2.90 17.63
N SER A 891 15.67 3.64 17.98
CA SER A 891 14.31 3.10 18.05
C SER A 891 13.29 3.95 17.30
N THR A 892 12.31 3.29 16.68
CA THR A 892 11.29 3.94 15.87
C THR A 892 9.88 3.64 16.37
N ASN A 893 8.93 4.56 16.10
CA ASN A 893 7.52 4.40 16.45
C ASN A 893 7.30 4.17 17.97
N VAL A 894 7.86 5.05 18.80
CA VAL A 894 7.69 4.97 20.27
C VAL A 894 6.62 5.95 20.72
N VAL A 895 5.63 5.46 21.48
CA VAL A 895 4.58 6.28 22.08
C VAL A 895 4.70 6.22 23.59
N LEU A 896 4.82 7.37 24.25
CA LEU A 896 4.87 7.52 25.70
C LEU A 896 3.71 8.40 26.17
N GLN A 897 2.84 7.89 27.03
CA GLN A 897 1.69 8.63 27.52
C GLN A 897 1.42 8.47 29.01
N ASP A 898 0.73 9.44 29.61
CA ASP A 898 0.16 9.34 30.96
C ASP A 898 1.16 8.92 32.05
N SER A 899 2.42 9.34 31.92
CA SER A 899 3.51 8.85 32.75
C SER A 899 4.07 9.96 33.65
N LYS A 900 4.46 9.57 34.86
CA LYS A 900 5.04 10.47 35.87
C LYS A 900 6.47 10.06 36.15
N ILE A 901 7.40 10.99 35.92
CA ILE A 901 8.83 10.70 35.95
C ILE A 901 9.53 11.75 36.80
N GLY A 902 10.16 11.32 37.89
CA GLY A 902 11.04 12.15 38.70
C GLY A 902 12.38 11.45 38.90
N THR A 903 13.46 12.12 38.52
CA THR A 903 14.83 11.58 38.58
C THR A 903 15.83 12.70 38.85
N GLY A 904 17.13 12.42 38.79
CA GLY A 904 18.19 13.44 38.94
C GLY A 904 18.82 13.91 37.62
N ASP A 905 18.44 13.31 36.49
CA ASP A 905 18.91 13.71 35.14
C ASP A 905 17.71 13.85 34.18
N ASP A 906 17.81 13.47 32.90
CA ASP A 906 16.77 13.70 31.90
C ASP A 906 15.50 12.88 32.19
N CYS A 907 14.34 13.55 32.33
CA CYS A 907 13.03 12.89 32.46
C CYS A 907 12.78 11.95 31.28
N VAL A 908 12.96 12.46 30.06
CA VAL A 908 13.02 11.66 28.83
C VAL A 908 14.24 12.11 28.06
N SER A 909 15.07 11.16 27.64
CA SER A 909 16.26 11.42 26.82
C SER A 909 16.15 10.67 25.50
N ILE A 910 16.20 11.41 24.38
CA ILE A 910 16.13 10.87 23.03
C ILE A 910 17.48 11.08 22.35
N VAL A 911 18.11 10.00 21.88
CA VAL A 911 19.46 10.06 21.28
C VAL A 911 19.48 9.42 19.89
N ASN A 912 20.67 9.23 19.32
CA ASN A 912 20.90 8.79 17.94
C ASN A 912 20.03 7.60 17.51
N GLY A 913 19.62 7.62 16.23
CA GLY A 913 18.91 6.55 15.55
C GLY A 913 17.43 6.50 15.89
N SER A 914 16.91 7.56 16.53
CA SER A 914 15.52 7.59 17.01
C SER A 914 14.62 8.38 16.08
N SER A 915 13.46 7.83 15.73
CA SER A 915 12.48 8.57 14.92
C SER A 915 11.02 8.22 15.21
N ASN A 916 10.10 9.13 14.89
CA ASN A 916 8.66 8.99 15.15
C ASN A 916 8.36 8.69 16.63
N ILE A 917 8.80 9.61 17.49
CA ILE A 917 8.61 9.51 18.95
C ILE A 917 7.46 10.45 19.33
N LYS A 918 6.38 9.91 19.89
CA LYS A 918 5.19 10.66 20.30
C LYS A 918 5.05 10.62 21.82
N MET A 919 4.91 11.77 22.45
CA MET A 919 4.79 11.92 23.90
C MET A 919 3.52 12.71 24.23
N LYS A 920 2.68 12.20 25.14
CA LYS A 920 1.44 12.87 25.54
C LYS A 920 1.17 12.84 27.05
N ARG A 921 0.76 13.95 27.65
CA ARG A 921 0.40 14.04 29.09
C ARG A 921 1.49 13.51 30.02
N LEU A 922 2.68 14.12 29.96
CA LEU A 922 3.81 13.76 30.83
C LEU A 922 3.93 14.69 32.03
N TYR A 923 4.30 14.12 33.19
CA TYR A 923 4.74 14.88 34.34
C TYR A 923 6.23 14.62 34.58
N CYS A 924 7.06 15.67 34.49
CA CYS A 924 8.49 15.58 34.77
C CYS A 924 8.85 16.43 35.98
N GLY A 925 9.56 15.84 36.95
CA GLY A 925 10.12 16.60 38.07
C GLY A 925 10.21 15.80 39.37
N PRO A 926 11.28 15.99 40.17
CA PRO A 926 12.44 16.85 39.94
C PRO A 926 13.42 16.27 38.88
N GLY A 927 14.54 16.95 38.61
CA GLY A 927 15.60 16.50 37.69
C GLY A 927 15.81 17.46 36.52
N HIS A 928 16.15 16.93 35.34
CA HIS A 928 16.04 17.62 34.06
C HIS A 928 14.71 17.28 33.38
N GLY A 929 14.28 18.11 32.45
CA GLY A 929 13.08 17.89 31.65
C GLY A 929 13.35 16.94 30.49
N ILE A 930 12.83 17.27 29.32
CA ILE A 930 12.90 16.43 28.12
C ILE A 930 14.07 16.90 27.27
N SER A 931 15.00 15.99 26.98
CA SER A 931 16.24 16.29 26.28
C SER A 931 16.42 15.43 25.03
N ILE A 932 16.86 16.07 23.94
CA ILE A 932 17.42 15.40 22.77
C ILE A 932 18.95 15.53 22.83
N GLY A 933 19.65 14.39 22.82
CA GLY A 933 21.11 14.30 22.87
C GLY A 933 21.65 13.68 24.16
N SER A 934 22.98 13.64 24.36
CA SER A 934 23.99 14.39 23.61
C SER A 934 24.36 13.76 22.27
N LEU A 935 24.18 14.50 21.17
CA LEU A 935 24.45 14.02 19.81
C LEU A 935 25.82 14.49 19.31
N GLY A 936 26.42 13.77 18.37
CA GLY A 936 27.65 14.15 17.67
C GLY A 936 28.93 13.96 18.48
N LYS A 937 28.84 13.25 19.61
CA LYS A 937 30.00 12.99 20.47
C LYS A 937 31.05 12.18 19.73
N ASP A 938 32.34 12.48 19.95
CA ASP A 938 33.47 11.78 19.31
C ASP A 938 33.38 11.79 17.77
N ASN A 939 32.88 12.90 17.20
CA ASN A 939 32.67 13.13 15.76
C ASN A 939 31.71 12.12 15.09
N SER A 940 30.79 11.55 15.86
CA SER A 940 29.75 10.64 15.37
C SER A 940 28.73 11.33 14.46
N THR A 941 28.10 10.54 13.59
CA THR A 941 26.94 10.94 12.80
C THR A 941 25.67 10.53 13.51
N ASP A 942 24.91 11.50 14.00
CA ASP A 942 23.73 11.25 14.80
C ASP A 942 22.46 11.85 14.17
N ILE A 943 21.38 11.08 14.16
CA ILE A 943 20.11 11.46 13.53
C ILE A 943 18.96 11.28 14.51
N VAL A 944 18.14 12.33 14.66
CA VAL A 944 16.86 12.29 15.39
C VAL A 944 15.79 13.02 14.58
N THR A 945 14.63 12.38 14.34
CA THR A 945 13.56 13.00 13.56
C THR A 945 12.15 12.73 14.05
N LYS A 946 11.20 13.61 13.71
CA LYS A 946 9.76 13.41 13.96
C LYS A 946 9.47 13.13 15.45
N VAL A 947 9.86 14.06 16.32
CA VAL A 947 9.59 13.98 17.77
C VAL A 947 8.48 14.97 18.10
N VAL A 948 7.38 14.46 18.67
CA VAL A 948 6.24 15.29 19.07
C VAL A 948 5.98 15.11 20.56
N LEU A 949 5.97 16.22 21.29
CA LEU A 949 5.45 16.32 22.65
C LEU A 949 4.18 17.15 22.61
N ASP A 950 3.07 16.58 23.07
CA ASP A 950 1.80 17.28 23.28
C ASP A 950 1.39 17.13 24.74
N THR A 951 1.28 18.25 25.45
CA THR A 951 0.86 18.28 26.85
C THR A 951 1.91 17.70 27.81
N ALA A 952 2.62 18.56 28.52
CA ALA A 952 3.51 18.17 29.62
C ALA A 952 3.55 19.21 30.73
N LEU A 953 3.71 18.75 31.96
CA LEU A 953 3.98 19.59 33.13
C LEU A 953 5.43 19.32 33.60
N LEU A 954 6.28 20.34 33.49
CA LEU A 954 7.66 20.30 33.97
C LEU A 954 7.76 21.11 35.26
N ARG A 955 8.06 20.46 36.40
CA ARG A 955 8.06 21.10 37.71
C ARG A 955 9.35 20.89 38.47
N GLU A 956 9.94 21.97 39.01
CA GLU A 956 11.19 21.95 39.77
C GLU A 956 12.36 21.29 39.01
N THR A 957 12.38 21.36 37.68
CA THR A 957 13.47 20.82 36.87
C THR A 957 14.58 21.86 36.62
N THR A 958 15.82 21.41 36.42
CA THR A 958 16.92 22.29 36.03
C THR A 958 16.84 22.70 34.55
N ASN A 959 16.37 21.81 33.68
CA ASN A 959 16.16 22.09 32.26
C ASN A 959 14.70 21.79 31.90
N GLY A 960 14.12 22.53 30.98
CA GLY A 960 12.79 22.25 30.43
C GLY A 960 12.90 21.39 29.18
N LEU A 961 12.83 22.02 28.02
CA LEU A 961 12.97 21.40 26.70
C LEU A 961 14.36 21.70 26.16
N ARG A 962 15.17 20.65 25.92
CA ARG A 962 16.59 20.81 25.62
C ARG A 962 17.02 20.00 24.39
N ILE A 963 17.81 20.61 23.51
CA ILE A 963 18.56 19.92 22.45
C ILE A 963 20.05 20.20 22.68
N LYS A 964 20.87 19.15 22.82
CA LYS A 964 22.31 19.26 23.14
C LYS A 964 23.16 18.45 22.16
N THR A 965 24.14 19.09 21.53
CA THR A 965 25.06 18.43 20.58
C THR A 965 26.51 18.84 20.84
N TRP A 966 27.45 17.95 20.53
CA TRP A 966 28.88 18.21 20.57
C TRP A 966 29.35 18.80 19.24
N GLN A 967 30.31 19.72 19.29
CA GLN A 967 31.01 20.15 18.09
C GLN A 967 31.94 19.03 17.57
N GLY A 968 32.10 18.98 16.24
CA GLY A 968 32.80 17.92 15.50
C GLY A 968 31.88 16.81 14.98
N GLY A 969 30.66 16.71 15.51
CA GLY A 969 29.64 15.74 15.08
C GLY A 969 28.99 16.07 13.73
N HIS A 970 28.32 15.06 13.16
CA HIS A 970 27.62 15.14 11.87
C HIS A 970 26.18 14.62 12.01
N GLY A 971 25.36 14.74 10.97
CA GLY A 971 23.96 14.30 10.98
C GLY A 971 23.00 15.46 11.27
N TYR A 972 21.79 15.15 11.74
CA TYR A 972 20.75 16.18 11.90
C TYR A 972 19.67 15.85 12.94
N VAL A 973 19.11 16.91 13.53
CA VAL A 973 17.88 16.92 14.32
C VAL A 973 16.86 17.77 13.59
N ARG A 974 15.75 17.15 13.15
CA ARG A 974 14.69 17.87 12.43
C ARG A 974 13.28 17.34 12.67
N GLY A 975 12.29 18.21 12.50
CA GLY A 975 10.88 17.85 12.65
C GLY A 975 10.52 17.59 14.11
N ILE A 976 10.88 18.55 14.99
CA ILE A 976 10.61 18.47 16.42
C ILE A 976 9.49 19.45 16.77
N ARG A 977 8.42 18.97 17.41
CA ARG A 977 7.34 19.81 17.90
C ARG A 977 7.15 19.62 19.40
N TYR A 978 7.25 20.70 20.14
CA TYR A 978 6.86 20.79 21.54
C TYR A 978 5.61 21.65 21.64
N GLU A 979 4.52 21.08 22.15
CA GLU A 979 3.22 21.72 22.22
C GLU A 979 2.54 21.54 23.58
N ASN A 980 1.83 22.58 24.05
CA ASN A 980 1.02 22.57 25.27
C ASN A 980 1.85 22.24 26.53
N VAL A 981 3.01 22.88 26.71
CA VAL A 981 3.92 22.60 27.84
C VAL A 981 3.77 23.66 28.93
N GLU A 982 3.45 23.23 30.15
CA GLU A 982 3.41 24.06 31.34
C GLU A 982 4.68 23.88 32.17
N MET A 983 5.27 24.99 32.62
CA MET A 983 6.52 24.99 33.37
C MET A 983 6.37 25.67 34.74
N GLU A 984 6.71 24.96 35.80
CA GLU A 984 6.69 25.46 37.17
C GLU A 984 8.09 25.45 37.77
N ASN A 985 8.66 26.63 38.01
CA ASN A 985 9.93 26.82 38.70
C ASN A 985 11.09 26.06 38.01
N VAL A 986 11.14 26.12 36.67
CA VAL A 986 12.14 25.47 35.82
C VAL A 986 13.36 26.36 35.67
N ALA A 987 14.58 25.87 35.86
CA ALA A 987 15.75 26.76 35.82
C ALA A 987 16.11 27.25 34.41
N ASN A 988 16.13 26.37 33.43
CA ASN A 988 16.42 26.70 32.03
C ASN A 988 15.30 26.15 31.12
N PRO A 989 14.20 26.92 30.91
CA PRO A 989 13.00 26.48 30.20
C PRO A 989 13.23 25.92 28.78
N ILE A 990 13.87 26.67 27.88
CA ILE A 990 14.09 26.25 26.48
C ILE A 990 15.56 26.41 26.12
N ILE A 991 16.19 25.33 25.64
CA ILE A 991 17.61 25.31 25.32
C ILE A 991 17.88 24.57 24.01
N ILE A 992 18.65 25.20 23.12
CA ILE A 992 19.42 24.54 22.07
C ILE A 992 20.89 24.90 22.32
N ASP A 993 21.75 23.90 22.47
CA ASP A 993 23.18 24.08 22.75
C ASP A 993 24.03 23.13 21.90
N GLN A 994 24.59 23.66 20.80
CA GLN A 994 25.53 22.93 19.94
C GLN A 994 26.98 22.98 20.46
N PHE A 995 27.24 23.68 21.57
CA PHE A 995 28.55 23.77 22.21
C PHE A 995 28.62 22.90 23.47
N TYR A 996 27.76 21.88 23.57
CA TYR A 996 27.70 21.02 24.75
C TYR A 996 29.02 20.26 24.95
N CYS A 997 29.59 20.37 26.15
CA CYS A 997 30.85 19.75 26.53
C CYS A 997 30.82 19.30 28.01
N ASP A 998 30.64 18.00 28.27
CA ASP A 998 30.79 17.38 29.61
C ASP A 998 32.17 16.69 29.76
N SER A 999 33.18 17.18 29.02
CA SER A 999 34.55 16.69 29.10
C SER A 999 35.33 17.42 30.20
N PRO A 1000 36.21 16.74 30.95
CA PRO A 1000 37.13 17.41 31.90
C PRO A 1000 38.12 18.35 31.22
N LYS A 1001 38.38 18.16 29.92
CA LYS A 1001 39.19 19.05 29.09
C LYS A 1001 38.26 19.98 28.31
N SER A 1002 38.64 21.24 28.14
CA SER A 1002 37.91 22.18 27.29
C SER A 1002 37.74 21.61 25.89
N CYS A 1003 36.50 21.53 25.41
CA CYS A 1003 36.24 21.20 24.01
C CYS A 1003 36.60 22.40 23.15
N GLU A 1004 37.45 22.20 22.15
CA GLU A 1004 37.79 23.24 21.19
C GLU A 1004 36.63 23.43 20.20
N ASN A 1005 36.45 24.66 19.73
CA ASN A 1005 35.46 24.93 18.70
C ASN A 1005 35.88 24.27 17.39
N GLN A 1006 34.97 23.50 16.79
CA GLN A 1006 35.20 22.78 15.54
C GLN A 1006 34.27 23.29 14.42
N THR A 1007 34.64 23.01 13.17
CA THR A 1007 33.90 23.46 11.98
C THR A 1007 32.68 22.59 11.63
N ALA A 1008 32.56 21.41 12.23
CA ALA A 1008 31.39 20.53 12.07
C ALA A 1008 30.51 20.56 13.33
N ALA A 1009 29.21 20.35 13.16
CA ALA A 1009 28.24 20.09 14.22
C ALA A 1009 27.02 19.35 13.63
N VAL A 1010 26.22 18.70 14.48
CA VAL A 1010 24.94 18.11 14.10
C VAL A 1010 23.99 19.23 13.69
N GLU A 1011 23.43 19.18 12.48
CA GLU A 1011 22.52 20.20 11.97
C GLU A 1011 21.22 20.22 12.78
N ILE A 1012 20.72 21.39 13.16
CA ILE A 1012 19.45 21.53 13.88
C ILE A 1012 18.52 22.43 13.07
N SER A 1013 17.41 21.89 12.59
CA SER A 1013 16.43 22.63 11.79
C SER A 1013 15.00 22.17 12.06
N GLN A 1014 14.00 22.97 11.69
CA GLN A 1014 12.57 22.61 11.80
C GLN A 1014 12.15 22.25 13.24
N ILE A 1015 12.35 23.20 14.17
CA ILE A 1015 12.00 23.04 15.58
C ILE A 1015 10.84 23.99 15.92
N MET A 1016 9.74 23.46 16.43
CA MET A 1016 8.56 24.24 16.81
C MET A 1016 8.30 24.16 18.32
N TYR A 1017 8.10 25.33 18.92
CA TYR A 1017 7.62 25.52 20.28
C TYR A 1017 6.26 26.21 20.22
N ARG A 1018 5.20 25.56 20.71
CA ARG A 1018 3.81 26.05 20.60
C ARG A 1018 3.09 25.96 21.93
N ASN A 1019 2.36 27.01 22.32
CA ASN A 1019 1.56 27.05 23.56
C ASN A 1019 2.38 26.62 24.79
N ILE A 1020 3.50 27.29 25.04
CA ILE A 1020 4.36 26.99 26.19
C ILE A 1020 4.23 28.13 27.19
N SER A 1021 3.91 27.83 28.44
CA SER A 1021 3.78 28.84 29.48
C SER A 1021 4.42 28.42 30.78
N GLY A 1022 4.89 29.38 31.59
CA GLY A 1022 5.40 29.05 32.92
C GLY A 1022 6.44 30.00 33.49
N THR A 1023 7.21 29.49 34.47
CA THR A 1023 8.17 30.28 35.25
C THR A 1023 9.61 29.78 35.14
N SER A 1024 10.55 30.72 35.01
CA SER A 1024 11.99 30.49 34.93
C SER A 1024 12.70 30.84 36.25
N LYS A 1025 13.70 30.04 36.69
CA LYS A 1025 14.61 30.44 37.79
C LYS A 1025 15.83 31.22 37.28
N SER A 1026 16.24 31.01 36.04
CA SER A 1026 17.37 31.74 35.46
C SER A 1026 16.88 32.96 34.68
N PRO A 1027 17.70 34.03 34.58
CA PRO A 1027 17.38 35.19 33.75
C PRO A 1027 17.19 34.81 32.27
N LYS A 1028 18.02 33.88 31.78
CA LYS A 1028 17.97 33.38 30.40
C LYS A 1028 16.94 32.27 30.27
N ALA A 1029 15.68 32.64 30.12
CA ALA A 1029 14.59 31.67 29.97
C ALA A 1029 14.71 30.85 28.67
N MET A 1030 15.20 31.47 27.59
CA MET A 1030 15.41 30.83 26.29
C MET A 1030 16.86 31.01 25.82
N LYS A 1031 17.54 29.91 25.47
CA LYS A 1031 18.94 29.92 24.99
C LYS A 1031 19.07 29.13 23.69
N PHE A 1032 19.42 29.79 22.60
CA PHE A 1032 19.72 29.20 21.29
C PHE A 1032 21.18 29.43 20.94
N ALA A 1033 22.06 28.53 21.40
CA ALA A 1033 23.50 28.62 21.17
C ALA A 1033 23.92 27.64 20.06
N CYS A 1034 24.01 28.15 18.82
CA CYS A 1034 24.32 27.36 17.64
C CYS A 1034 25.68 27.74 17.04
N SER A 1035 26.29 26.80 16.34
CA SER A 1035 27.60 26.94 15.71
C SER A 1035 27.56 27.94 14.56
N ASP A 1036 28.60 28.76 14.42
CA ASP A 1036 28.69 29.71 13.31
C ASP A 1036 28.92 29.04 11.95
N THR A 1037 29.45 27.82 11.95
CA THR A 1037 29.68 27.04 10.73
C THR A 1037 28.49 26.14 10.36
N VAL A 1038 27.67 25.76 11.34
CA VAL A 1038 26.44 24.97 11.15
C VAL A 1038 25.30 25.61 11.96
N PRO A 1039 24.77 26.77 11.51
CA PRO A 1039 23.76 27.53 12.25
C PRO A 1039 22.45 26.75 12.38
N CYS A 1040 21.73 26.98 13.48
CA CYS A 1040 20.37 26.46 13.60
C CYS A 1040 19.43 27.27 12.72
N SER A 1041 18.53 26.62 12.00
CA SER A 1041 17.57 27.29 11.13
C SER A 1041 16.15 26.87 11.45
N ASN A 1042 15.16 27.62 10.93
CA ASN A 1042 13.78 27.15 10.93
C ASN A 1042 13.22 26.86 12.33
N ILE A 1043 13.59 27.69 13.31
CA ILE A 1043 13.04 27.67 14.67
C ILE A 1043 11.75 28.51 14.69
N VAL A 1044 10.66 27.94 15.16
CA VAL A 1044 9.33 28.59 15.20
C VAL A 1044 8.82 28.63 16.63
N LEU A 1045 8.43 29.81 17.11
CA LEU A 1045 7.79 29.99 18.41
C LEU A 1045 6.37 30.54 18.25
N SER A 1046 5.38 29.88 18.85
CA SER A 1046 3.99 30.31 18.82
C SER A 1046 3.39 30.27 20.22
N ASN A 1047 2.86 31.40 20.71
CA ASN A 1047 2.24 31.47 22.04
C ASN A 1047 3.15 30.93 23.16
N VAL A 1048 4.38 31.44 23.25
CA VAL A 1048 5.35 31.10 24.30
C VAL A 1048 5.40 32.22 25.32
N ASN A 1049 5.00 32.00 26.58
CA ASN A 1049 5.00 33.00 27.64
C ASN A 1049 5.70 32.49 28.91
N LEU A 1050 6.96 32.88 29.09
CA LEU A 1050 7.80 32.49 30.23
C LEU A 1050 8.14 33.72 31.07
N GLU A 1051 8.02 33.61 32.40
CA GLU A 1051 8.23 34.74 33.31
C GLU A 1051 9.22 34.40 34.44
N GLY A 1052 9.99 35.39 34.90
CA GLY A 1052 10.85 35.30 36.07
C GLY A 1052 10.08 35.61 37.37
N LYS A 1053 10.70 35.37 38.53
CA LYS A 1053 10.10 35.73 39.84
C LYS A 1053 9.89 37.24 40.02
N ASP A 1054 10.71 38.04 39.34
CA ASP A 1054 10.67 39.50 39.27
C ASP A 1054 9.95 40.00 37.99
N GLY A 1055 9.40 39.09 37.19
CA GLY A 1055 8.76 39.39 35.90
C GLY A 1055 9.72 39.66 34.75
N THR A 1056 11.04 39.57 34.96
CA THR A 1056 12.04 39.83 33.90
C THR A 1056 12.81 38.59 33.52
N VAL A 1057 12.77 38.24 32.23
CA VAL A 1057 13.57 37.18 31.62
C VAL A 1057 14.02 37.62 30.22
N GLU A 1058 15.06 36.99 29.69
CA GLU A 1058 15.64 37.30 28.39
C GLU A 1058 15.84 36.05 27.52
N THR A 1059 16.02 36.30 26.22
CA THR A 1059 16.40 35.29 25.21
C THR A 1059 17.83 35.53 24.77
N TYR A 1060 18.62 34.46 24.68
CA TYR A 1060 19.96 34.48 24.10
C TYR A 1060 19.95 33.72 22.76
N CYS A 1061 20.51 34.32 21.70
CA CYS A 1061 20.70 33.69 20.40
C CYS A 1061 22.16 33.82 19.94
N ASN A 1062 22.74 32.75 19.39
CA ASN A 1062 23.98 32.76 18.63
C ASN A 1062 23.80 31.88 17.39
N SER A 1063 24.02 32.45 16.20
CA SER A 1063 23.95 31.74 14.91
C SER A 1063 22.69 30.87 14.75
N ALA A 1064 21.55 31.42 15.15
CA ALA A 1064 20.25 30.76 15.11
C ALA A 1064 19.24 31.66 14.38
N GLN A 1065 18.48 31.08 13.45
CA GLN A 1065 17.47 31.79 12.67
C GLN A 1065 16.08 31.19 12.91
N GLY A 1066 15.11 32.08 13.09
CA GLY A 1066 13.73 31.69 13.36
C GLY A 1066 12.76 32.85 13.32
N PHE A 1067 11.51 32.58 13.65
CA PHE A 1067 10.50 33.62 13.84
C PHE A 1067 9.47 33.18 14.87
N GLY A 1068 8.68 34.12 15.37
CA GLY A 1068 7.56 33.81 16.23
C GLY A 1068 6.32 34.61 15.91
N TYR A 1069 5.17 34.08 16.32
CA TYR A 1069 3.86 34.67 16.10
C TYR A 1069 2.93 34.40 17.29
N GLY A 1070 2.00 35.32 17.55
CA GLY A 1070 1.20 35.30 18.77
C GLY A 1070 1.95 35.91 19.96
N VAL A 1071 1.63 35.49 21.18
CA VAL A 1071 2.30 35.99 22.39
C VAL A 1071 3.66 35.29 22.51
N VAL A 1072 4.76 36.02 22.38
CA VAL A 1072 6.12 35.48 22.59
C VAL A 1072 6.85 36.35 23.60
N HIS A 1073 7.02 35.84 24.82
CA HIS A 1073 7.72 36.49 25.93
C HIS A 1073 8.63 35.46 26.63
N PRO A 1074 9.92 35.76 26.84
CA PRO A 1074 10.64 36.99 26.46
C PRO A 1074 10.79 37.17 24.94
N SER A 1075 11.12 38.40 24.51
CA SER A 1075 11.28 38.72 23.07
C SER A 1075 12.33 37.84 22.39
N ILE A 1076 12.12 37.55 21.11
CA ILE A 1076 12.99 36.70 20.28
C ILE A 1076 13.60 37.47 19.09
N ASP A 1077 13.73 38.79 19.21
CA ASP A 1077 14.26 39.64 18.12
C ASP A 1077 15.61 39.14 17.59
N CYS A 1078 16.43 38.54 18.46
CA CYS A 1078 17.71 37.92 18.11
C CYS A 1078 17.64 36.72 17.16
N LEU A 1079 16.46 36.13 16.91
CA LEU A 1079 16.26 35.09 15.88
C LEU A 1079 15.95 35.68 14.49
N THR A 1080 15.60 36.97 14.42
CA THR A 1080 15.15 37.65 13.20
C THR A 1080 16.19 38.59 12.58
N SER A 1081 17.22 38.97 13.33
CA SER A 1081 18.26 39.91 12.89
C SER A 1081 19.25 39.26 11.93
N HIS A 1082 19.22 39.69 10.66
CA HIS A 1082 20.33 39.56 9.72
C HIS A 1082 21.41 40.60 10.06
N ASP A 1083 22.04 40.50 11.23
CA ASP A 1083 23.19 41.35 11.57
C ASP A 1083 24.45 40.50 11.68
N LYS A 1084 25.05 40.23 10.52
CA LYS A 1084 26.50 40.27 10.39
C LYS A 1084 26.83 41.50 9.56
N ASP A 1085 26.69 42.66 10.18
CA ASP A 1085 27.44 43.84 9.73
C ASP A 1085 28.35 44.31 10.85
N TYR A 1086 29.50 44.79 10.40
CA TYR A 1086 30.66 45.20 11.14
C TYR A 1086 30.35 45.98 12.42
N THR A 1087 31.05 45.60 13.49
CA THR A 1087 31.25 46.36 14.72
C THR A 1087 31.40 47.86 14.46
N SER A 1088 30.47 48.68 14.99
CA SER A 1088 30.77 50.07 15.32
C SER A 1088 31.47 50.09 16.67
N THR A 1089 32.74 50.42 16.62
CA THR A 1089 33.65 50.68 17.72
C THR A 1089 33.17 51.82 18.63
N SER A 1090 33.24 51.58 19.94
CA SER A 1090 33.66 52.58 20.90
C SER A 1090 34.54 51.88 21.92
N ASP A 1091 35.84 51.87 21.67
CA ASP A 1091 36.81 52.28 22.69
C ASP A 1091 38.22 52.36 22.10
N ILE A 1092 38.91 53.36 22.63
CA ILE A 1092 40.22 53.93 22.29
C ILE A 1092 41.34 52.88 22.45
N ILE A 1093 42.32 52.84 21.53
CA ILE A 1093 43.79 52.71 21.79
C ILE A 1093 44.56 52.71 20.44
N GLU A 1094 45.18 53.85 20.18
CA GLU A 1094 46.59 54.11 19.80
C GLU A 1094 47.51 53.04 19.11
N VAL A 1095 48.13 53.51 18.00
CA VAL A 1095 49.46 53.22 17.38
C VAL A 1095 49.72 51.88 16.65
N SER A 1096 49.84 51.93 15.32
CA SER A 1096 51.12 51.89 14.55
C SER A 1096 50.94 51.28 13.16
N GLU A 1097 51.45 51.98 12.16
CA GLU A 1097 51.49 51.63 10.74
C GLU A 1097 52.41 50.43 10.46
N ALA A 1098 51.99 49.52 9.58
CA ALA A 1098 52.90 48.89 8.63
C ALA A 1098 52.13 48.35 7.41
N THR A 1099 52.68 48.70 6.27
CA THR A 1099 52.24 48.58 4.89
C THR A 1099 52.48 47.21 4.24
N PHE A 1100 51.63 46.93 3.23
CA PHE A 1100 51.92 46.35 1.90
C PHE A 1100 51.82 44.83 1.63
N GLN A 1101 51.17 44.59 0.48
CA GLN A 1101 51.35 43.52 -0.54
C GLN A 1101 50.56 42.21 -0.44
N GLU A 1102 49.38 42.23 -1.08
CA GLU A 1102 49.10 41.57 -2.38
C GLU A 1102 49.85 40.26 -2.69
N ILE A 1103 49.11 39.15 -2.91
CA ILE A 1103 49.12 38.29 -4.13
C ILE A 1103 48.60 36.86 -3.86
N VAL A 1104 47.47 36.56 -4.51
CA VAL A 1104 47.12 35.37 -5.32
C VAL A 1104 46.73 34.04 -4.65
N HIS A 1105 45.50 33.65 -5.01
CA HIS A 1105 44.93 32.30 -5.10
C HIS A 1105 45.89 31.24 -5.65
N THR A 1106 45.96 30.07 -5.00
CA THR A 1106 45.67 28.77 -5.64
C THR A 1106 45.34 27.71 -4.59
N GLU A 1107 44.17 27.10 -4.76
CA GLU A 1107 43.77 25.70 -4.52
C GLU A 1107 44.44 24.87 -3.41
N LEU A 1108 43.66 24.56 -2.37
CA LEU A 1108 43.27 23.19 -1.99
C LEU A 1108 42.08 23.22 -1.00
#